data_AF-A0A819Y1Q4-F1
#
_entry.id   AF-A0A819Y1Q4-F1
#
_cell.length_a   1.000
_cell.length_b   1.000
_cell.length_c   1.000
_cell.angle_alpha   90.00
_cell.angle_beta   90.00
_cell.angle_gamma   90.00
#
_symmetry.space_group_name_H-M   'P 1'
#
loop_
_entity.id
_entity.type
_entity.pdbx_description
1 polymer ?
#
loop_
_entity_poly.entity_id
_entity_poly.type
_entity_poly.pdbx_seq_one_letter_code
_entity_poly.pdbx_strand_id
1 'polypeptide(L)'
;MYASKQTFIFFVILFIKEAQSSFWNEIPSHCIYDRTALFFCWNTTFTHSIPLFNDLAYTLQNHHVGIRDSYFQLSLRDLLVQVGSYIENLTLINNTFTSSVAGSNFVFEGGLFFRVLQTLNIRDQQGVQWSQLNGSYFPQLIKLDLSYNQLTNKRKLIFDRQFYPKLSYLNLSHNQLTSINNLKGNCLATLETLILSYNPLESIVNKLSDYPSLITLDLSATNIKQLFSITLLPNLQTLICQQCRDIPTWEYEVFLSNCSQLNKNQLTIDLTRTNTISIKLFNQYIKCIKNLILNDQNLVASISTNDLLFSTNLESIQARSNNDIEYIYLNVYDRLAHIDFSDNIYLNRFMLRLMSNYTHLQRLIISHTALNDFSVEFFHTNLKFLHIDVIDLSHNHLETIDFLKYLTFYTLDLSFNRLKIIDINQIHYRNGMYDLSLMSLLNMSSNEMEFIKINWNNESPHTIDLSENRLESIELHGRTTYKLQLANNSRLSFKEAAINIDLPVLQYLDLTSIKLDSFEYLIYLHNLSDIHTLILNNNRLLSEHRTLNWNVFYPWHQYLTHLSLQNMSIERIDAGVHLDDYYHLLSVDFYLNEHLKCDCTLKSFVNWFKTPPPPLVDFYEPLQKSLRIDCDLALVDLNCGDDNMDRQRSFAASHSSFFRTFFMLIVFITILLITLKLIDRRLKRTRSRFYQQVYTDGNVITLNERHATHKTEPE
;
A
#
# COMPACT_ATOMS: atom_id res chain seq x y z
N MET A 1 51.23 58.05 45.71
CA MET A 1 51.77 56.81 45.09
C MET A 1 50.62 56.02 44.49
N TYR A 2 50.57 55.96 43.16
CA TYR A 2 49.55 55.24 42.38
C TYR A 2 50.23 54.07 41.66
N ALA A 3 50.01 52.83 42.11
CA ALA A 3 50.19 51.56 41.37
C ALA A 3 50.15 50.36 42.35
N SER A 4 49.00 49.67 42.48
CA SER A 4 48.94 48.28 43.04
C SER A 4 47.53 47.63 43.11
N LYS A 5 46.42 48.31 42.75
CA LYS A 5 45.06 47.75 42.91
C LYS A 5 44.31 47.30 41.65
N GLN A 6 44.86 47.46 40.44
CA GLN A 6 44.22 46.95 39.21
C GLN A 6 44.69 45.54 38.81
N THR A 7 45.85 45.08 39.26
CA THR A 7 46.44 43.80 38.82
C THR A 7 45.86 42.56 39.50
N PHE A 8 45.24 42.69 40.68
CA PHE A 8 44.72 41.53 41.43
C PHE A 8 43.29 41.14 41.03
N ILE A 9 42.49 42.08 40.51
CA ILE A 9 41.14 41.79 40.02
C ILE A 9 41.18 41.09 38.65
N PHE A 10 42.23 41.34 37.84
CA PHE A 10 42.40 40.68 36.55
C PHE A 10 42.74 39.18 36.66
N PHE A 11 43.46 38.76 37.72
CA PHE A 11 43.80 37.34 37.93
C PHE A 11 42.62 36.51 38.44
N VAL A 12 41.68 37.09 39.19
CA VAL A 12 40.48 36.37 39.66
C VAL A 12 39.42 36.28 38.56
N ILE A 13 39.31 37.28 37.67
CA ILE A 13 38.36 37.23 36.54
C ILE A 13 38.82 36.25 35.44
N LEU A 14 40.13 35.96 35.32
CA LEU A 14 40.63 34.89 34.45
C LEU A 14 40.38 33.49 35.03
N PHE A 15 40.41 33.31 36.35
CA PHE A 15 40.13 32.00 36.99
C PHE A 15 38.65 31.72 37.29
N ILE A 16 37.77 32.72 37.24
CA ILE A 16 36.30 32.56 37.34
C ILE A 16 35.64 32.68 35.94
N LYS A 17 36.40 32.39 34.88
CA LYS A 17 35.87 32.16 33.53
C LYS A 17 36.27 30.80 32.95
N GLU A 18 36.88 29.94 33.77
CA GLU A 18 37.34 28.59 33.42
C GLU A 18 36.56 27.48 34.15
N ALA A 19 35.44 27.85 34.78
CA ALA A 19 34.44 26.94 35.31
C ALA A 19 33.05 27.39 34.81
N GLN A 20 32.28 26.46 34.26
CA GLN A 20 30.95 26.67 33.64
C GLN A 20 30.94 27.37 32.27
N SER A 21 31.47 26.66 31.26
CA SER A 21 30.88 26.69 29.92
C SER A 21 30.97 25.29 29.31
N SER A 22 29.87 24.80 28.75
CA SER A 22 29.89 23.59 27.92
C SER A 22 30.95 23.77 26.82
N PHE A 23 31.89 22.82 26.70
CA PHE A 23 33.15 23.03 25.96
C PHE A 23 32.97 23.35 24.46
N TRP A 24 31.76 23.14 23.95
CA TRP A 24 31.24 23.75 22.74
C TRP A 24 30.02 24.59 23.14
N ASN A 25 30.12 25.91 23.05
CA ASN A 25 28.95 26.80 23.22
C ASN A 25 28.03 26.76 21.97
N GLU A 26 28.52 26.22 20.86
CA GLU A 26 27.80 26.00 19.61
C GLU A 26 28.14 24.60 19.08
N ILE A 27 27.12 23.84 18.66
CA ILE A 27 27.31 22.54 18.00
C ILE A 27 28.04 22.79 16.66
N PRO A 28 29.04 21.98 16.26
CA PRO A 28 29.71 22.14 14.97
C PRO A 28 28.71 22.19 13.80
N SER A 29 28.97 23.00 12.77
CA SER A 29 28.01 23.25 11.68
C SER A 29 27.60 22.01 10.87
N HIS A 30 28.36 20.91 10.97
CA HIS A 30 28.07 19.62 10.36
C HIS A 30 27.70 18.55 11.39
N CYS A 31 27.15 18.97 12.53
CA CYS A 31 26.62 18.11 13.58
C CYS A 31 25.16 18.50 13.90
N ILE A 32 24.31 17.49 14.09
CA ILE A 32 22.93 17.61 14.53
C ILE A 32 22.82 16.91 15.89
N TYR A 33 22.15 17.54 16.84
CA TYR A 33 21.78 16.94 18.12
C TYR A 33 20.28 17.09 18.33
N ASP A 34 19.58 15.97 18.43
CA ASP A 34 18.25 15.94 19.03
C ASP A 34 18.39 15.65 20.53
N ARG A 35 17.78 16.52 21.35
CA ARG A 35 17.80 16.44 22.82
C ARG A 35 17.10 15.19 23.37
N THR A 36 16.47 14.39 22.52
CA THR A 36 15.82 13.11 22.88
C THR A 36 16.80 11.96 23.05
N ALA A 37 17.72 11.74 22.10
CA ALA A 37 18.71 10.64 22.10
C ALA A 37 19.78 10.68 20.99
N LEU A 38 19.61 11.48 19.92
CA LEU A 38 20.38 11.32 18.68
C LEU A 38 21.46 12.42 18.53
N PHE A 39 22.71 12.01 18.31
CA PHE A 39 23.79 12.90 17.88
C PHE A 39 24.42 12.39 16.58
N PHE A 40 24.43 13.21 15.54
CA PHE A 40 24.94 12.82 14.23
C PHE A 40 25.87 13.87 13.65
N CYS A 41 27.06 13.49 13.19
CA CYS A 41 28.02 14.38 12.54
C CYS A 41 28.55 13.83 11.22
N TRP A 42 28.91 14.73 10.31
CA TRP A 42 29.60 14.39 9.07
C TRP A 42 30.72 15.40 8.77
N ASN A 43 31.70 15.00 7.94
CA ASN A 43 32.75 15.89 7.40
C ASN A 43 33.37 16.86 8.45
N THR A 44 33.62 16.34 9.65
CA THR A 44 34.05 17.13 10.82
C THR A 44 35.46 16.71 11.25
N THR A 45 36.26 17.67 11.72
CA THR A 45 37.56 17.39 12.35
C THR A 45 37.44 17.46 13.87
N PHE A 46 37.51 16.31 14.52
CA PHE A 46 37.50 16.18 15.97
C PHE A 46 38.94 16.29 16.51
N THR A 47 39.27 17.46 17.03
CA THR A 47 40.54 17.75 17.71
C THR A 47 40.54 17.31 19.19
N HIS A 48 39.36 17.03 19.74
CA HIS A 48 39.10 16.64 21.13
C HIS A 48 38.02 15.55 21.15
N SER A 49 37.60 15.12 22.35
CA SER A 49 36.47 14.21 22.56
C SER A 49 35.22 14.64 21.80
N ILE A 50 34.36 13.68 21.42
CA ILE A 50 32.96 14.01 21.11
C ILE A 50 32.38 14.69 22.35
N PRO A 51 31.75 15.89 22.22
CA PRO A 51 31.14 16.56 23.35
C PRO A 51 29.82 15.87 23.73
N LEU A 52 29.91 14.76 24.45
CA LEU A 52 28.81 14.26 25.27
C LEU A 52 28.69 15.22 26.46
N PHE A 53 27.61 16.00 26.46
CA PHE A 53 27.44 17.21 27.25
C PHE A 53 27.75 17.01 28.74
N ASN A 54 28.63 17.86 29.27
CA ASN A 54 29.28 17.69 30.58
C ASN A 54 28.40 18.11 31.78
N ASP A 55 27.07 18.09 31.61
CA ASP A 55 26.10 18.59 32.59
C ASP A 55 25.25 17.46 33.18
N LEU A 56 25.00 17.58 34.49
CA LEU A 56 24.32 16.62 35.38
C LEU A 56 22.84 16.32 35.05
N ALA A 57 22.35 16.72 33.87
CA ALA A 57 20.95 16.62 33.45
C ALA A 57 20.63 15.41 32.54
N TYR A 58 21.63 14.73 31.97
CA TYR A 58 21.42 13.73 30.92
C TYR A 58 21.63 12.28 31.39
N THR A 59 20.77 11.85 32.33
CA THR A 59 20.64 10.43 32.74
C THR A 59 19.89 9.56 31.72
N LEU A 60 19.73 10.04 30.49
CA LEU A 60 19.11 9.28 29.40
C LEU A 60 20.05 8.17 28.94
N GLN A 61 19.74 6.96 29.39
CA GLN A 61 20.16 5.74 28.70
C GLN A 61 19.61 5.79 27.26
N ASN A 62 20.24 5.07 26.32
CA ASN A 62 19.82 4.92 24.92
C ASN A 62 20.29 6.02 23.94
N HIS A 63 21.41 6.70 24.21
CA HIS A 63 22.01 7.62 23.22
C HIS A 63 22.49 6.87 21.96
N HIS A 64 22.13 7.42 20.80
CA HIS A 64 22.47 6.95 19.46
C HIS A 64 23.43 7.95 18.81
N VAL A 65 24.63 7.50 18.43
CA VAL A 65 25.65 8.35 17.81
C VAL A 65 26.07 7.82 16.46
N GLY A 66 26.00 8.67 15.44
CA GLY A 66 26.52 8.39 14.10
C GLY A 66 27.53 9.44 13.67
N ILE A 67 28.74 9.04 13.30
CA ILE A 67 29.73 9.95 12.72
C ILE A 67 30.21 9.40 11.39
N ARG A 68 30.22 10.25 10.37
CA ARG A 68 30.61 9.89 9.01
C ARG A 68 31.70 10.78 8.43
N ASP A 69 32.55 10.21 7.58
CA ASP A 69 33.49 10.93 6.71
C ASP A 69 34.32 11.99 7.47
N SER A 70 34.68 11.70 8.73
CA SER A 70 35.26 12.65 9.68
C SER A 70 36.68 12.24 10.10
N TYR A 71 37.51 13.22 10.46
CA TYR A 71 38.88 13.01 10.92
C TYR A 71 38.97 13.19 12.43
N PHE A 72 39.55 12.21 13.12
CA PHE A 72 39.83 12.24 14.55
C PHE A 72 41.33 12.39 14.79
N GLN A 73 41.73 13.41 15.55
CA GLN A 73 43.09 13.53 16.07
C GLN A 73 43.40 12.48 17.18
N LEU A 74 42.37 11.80 17.67
CA LEU A 74 42.44 10.67 18.59
C LEU A 74 42.52 9.34 17.85
N SER A 75 43.08 8.30 18.48
CA SER A 75 42.91 6.94 17.97
C SER A 75 41.48 6.44 18.21
N LEU A 76 41.03 5.46 17.44
CA LEU A 76 39.72 4.82 17.65
C LEU A 76 39.55 4.30 19.09
N ARG A 77 40.63 3.78 19.69
CA ARG A 77 40.63 3.33 21.09
C ARG A 77 40.33 4.49 22.05
N ASP A 78 41.02 5.61 21.89
CA ASP A 78 40.91 6.77 22.78
C ASP A 78 39.54 7.45 22.65
N LEU A 79 39.02 7.55 21.42
CA LEU A 79 37.64 7.96 21.17
C LEU A 79 36.68 7.06 21.94
N LEU A 80 36.81 5.74 21.77
CA LEU A 80 35.95 4.77 22.43
C LEU A 80 36.02 4.89 23.97
N VAL A 81 37.20 5.13 24.58
CA VAL A 81 37.30 5.38 26.05
C VAL A 81 36.40 6.53 26.51
N GLN A 82 36.45 7.67 25.80
CA GLN A 82 35.78 8.90 26.21
C GLN A 82 34.27 8.86 26.02
N VAL A 83 33.79 7.93 25.19
CA VAL A 83 32.46 7.95 24.59
C VAL A 83 31.64 6.72 25.01
N GLY A 84 32.30 5.60 25.32
CA GLY A 84 31.70 4.30 25.62
C GLY A 84 31.01 4.15 26.99
N SER A 85 31.05 5.16 27.84
CA SER A 85 30.41 5.16 29.16
C SER A 85 28.91 5.47 29.15
N TYR A 86 28.40 6.14 28.10
CA TYR A 86 27.02 6.66 28.05
C TYR A 86 26.24 6.33 26.76
N ILE A 87 26.90 5.79 25.74
CA ILE A 87 26.27 5.46 24.45
C ILE A 87 25.79 4.01 24.40
N GLU A 88 24.56 3.80 23.96
CA GLU A 88 24.01 2.48 23.66
C GLU A 88 24.37 2.04 22.23
N ASN A 89 24.25 2.93 21.25
CA ASN A 89 24.46 2.61 19.83
C ASN A 89 25.46 3.59 19.19
N LEU A 90 26.61 3.09 18.76
CA LEU A 90 27.67 3.87 18.09
C LEU A 90 27.87 3.41 16.65
N THR A 91 27.83 4.34 15.70
CA THR A 91 28.10 4.13 14.27
C THR A 91 29.22 5.06 13.80
N LEU A 92 30.26 4.49 13.21
CA LEU A 92 31.43 5.17 12.67
C LEU A 92 31.64 4.73 11.22
N ILE A 93 31.48 5.63 10.24
CA ILE A 93 31.57 5.29 8.80
C ILE A 93 32.60 6.20 8.12
N ASN A 94 33.56 5.62 7.38
CA ASN A 94 34.63 6.34 6.67
C ASN A 94 35.40 7.34 7.54
N ASN A 95 35.55 7.05 8.84
CA ASN A 95 36.25 7.93 9.75
C ASN A 95 37.73 7.58 9.79
N THR A 96 38.57 8.61 9.74
CA THR A 96 40.03 8.47 9.80
C THR A 96 40.52 8.79 11.21
N PHE A 97 41.38 7.93 11.75
CA PHE A 97 41.91 8.03 13.12
C PHE A 97 43.42 8.16 13.10
N THR A 98 44.01 8.91 14.03
CA THR A 98 45.47 8.94 14.18
C THR A 98 46.01 7.59 14.59
N SER A 99 47.19 7.24 14.07
CA SER A 99 47.85 5.94 14.22
C SER A 99 48.54 5.74 15.58
N SER A 100 47.92 6.24 16.65
CA SER A 100 48.40 6.41 18.04
C SER A 100 49.19 7.68 18.36
N VAL A 101 48.96 8.23 19.55
CA VAL A 101 49.92 9.09 20.26
C VAL A 101 50.93 8.18 20.96
N ALA A 102 52.18 8.64 21.03
CA ALA A 102 53.35 7.83 21.37
C ALA A 102 53.31 7.12 22.73
N GLY A 103 53.88 5.91 22.77
CA GLY A 103 54.64 5.44 23.93
C GLY A 103 53.85 4.91 25.13
N SER A 104 53.10 3.81 24.98
CA SER A 104 52.70 2.99 26.13
C SER A 104 52.65 1.49 25.83
N ASN A 105 53.74 0.78 26.19
CA ASN A 105 53.75 -0.68 26.35
C ASN A 105 53.02 -1.13 27.64
N PHE A 106 51.98 -0.39 28.05
CA PHE A 106 51.13 -0.75 29.17
C PHE A 106 49.97 -1.60 28.66
N VAL A 107 50.10 -2.90 28.86
CA VAL A 107 48.95 -3.78 29.06
C VAL A 107 48.24 -3.26 30.31
N PHE A 108 47.22 -2.42 30.12
CA PHE A 108 46.37 -1.98 31.21
C PHE A 108 45.52 -3.18 31.65
N GLU A 109 45.89 -3.82 32.76
CA GLU A 109 45.16 -4.94 33.39
C GLU A 109 43.78 -4.55 33.97
N GLY A 110 43.27 -3.36 33.67
CA GLY A 110 41.97 -2.82 34.07
C GLY A 110 41.12 -2.41 32.87
N GLY A 111 40.86 -3.36 31.96
CA GLY A 111 40.29 -3.17 30.62
C GLY A 111 39.17 -2.14 30.49
N LEU A 112 39.17 -1.41 29.37
CA LEU A 112 38.21 -0.35 29.06
C LEU A 112 36.77 -0.86 29.11
N PHE A 113 35.93 -0.28 29.99
CA PHE A 113 34.59 -0.76 30.31
C PHE A 113 33.50 -0.03 29.51
N PHE A 114 33.01 -0.64 28.43
CA PHE A 114 31.88 -0.14 27.65
C PHE A 114 30.55 -0.55 28.28
N ARG A 115 30.19 0.11 29.38
CA ARG A 115 29.17 -0.37 30.33
C ARG A 115 27.74 -0.44 29.78
N VAL A 116 27.42 0.30 28.72
CA VAL A 116 26.05 0.40 28.16
C VAL A 116 25.97 0.20 26.65
N LEU A 117 27.09 0.08 25.94
CA LEU A 117 27.14 -0.06 24.48
C LEU A 117 26.61 -1.44 24.04
N GLN A 118 25.50 -1.45 23.31
CA GLN A 118 24.82 -2.63 22.77
C GLN A 118 25.07 -2.85 21.27
N THR A 119 25.17 -1.76 20.50
CA THR A 119 25.52 -1.82 19.06
C THR A 119 26.77 -1.00 18.78
N LEU A 120 27.75 -1.63 18.13
CA LEU A 120 28.92 -0.97 17.58
C LEU A 120 29.01 -1.30 16.08
N ASN A 121 28.85 -0.28 15.26
CA ASN A 121 29.01 -0.35 13.81
C ASN A 121 30.21 0.50 13.42
N ILE A 122 31.23 -0.12 12.84
CA ILE A 122 32.41 0.56 12.32
C ILE A 122 32.59 0.08 10.89
N ARG A 123 32.63 1.02 9.93
CA ARG A 123 32.88 0.76 8.52
C ARG A 123 33.92 1.75 8.03
N ASP A 124 35.06 1.28 7.55
CA ASP A 124 36.12 2.16 7.07
C ASP A 124 36.73 1.57 5.80
N GLN A 125 36.49 2.25 4.67
CA GLN A 125 37.07 1.88 3.39
C GLN A 125 38.62 1.91 3.40
N GLN A 126 39.27 2.60 4.34
CA GLN A 126 40.72 2.59 4.54
C GLN A 126 41.20 1.45 5.48
N GLY A 127 40.29 0.77 6.17
CA GLY A 127 40.51 -0.44 6.95
C GLY A 127 40.89 -0.19 8.42
N VAL A 128 39.94 -0.46 9.33
CA VAL A 128 40.19 -0.45 10.78
C VAL A 128 41.28 -1.44 11.18
N GLN A 129 42.26 -0.96 11.93
CA GLN A 129 43.26 -1.81 12.54
C GLN A 129 42.63 -2.57 13.72
N TRP A 130 42.24 -3.85 13.53
CA TRP A 130 41.63 -4.71 14.58
C TRP A 130 42.30 -4.63 15.96
N SER A 131 43.61 -4.40 16.03
CA SER A 131 44.37 -4.17 17.26
C SER A 131 43.87 -2.99 18.12
N GLN A 132 43.08 -2.07 17.57
CA GLN A 132 42.45 -0.96 18.30
C GLN A 132 41.19 -1.40 19.09
N LEU A 133 40.57 -2.51 18.71
CA LEU A 133 39.40 -3.09 19.39
C LEU A 133 39.80 -4.28 20.29
N ASN A 134 40.81 -5.03 19.89
CA ASN A 134 41.30 -6.22 20.59
C ASN A 134 41.72 -5.91 22.05
N GLY A 135 41.13 -6.61 23.02
CA GLY A 135 41.41 -6.44 24.46
C GLY A 135 40.54 -5.41 25.19
N SER A 136 39.60 -4.74 24.51
CA SER A 136 38.56 -3.90 25.14
C SER A 136 37.40 -4.75 25.68
N TYR A 137 36.76 -4.33 26.78
CA TYR A 137 35.67 -5.08 27.42
C TYR A 137 34.30 -4.43 27.19
N PHE A 138 33.47 -5.14 26.43
CA PHE A 138 32.14 -4.74 26.01
C PHE A 138 31.03 -5.59 26.67
N PRO A 139 30.73 -5.38 27.97
CA PRO A 139 29.81 -6.21 28.74
C PRO A 139 28.36 -6.26 28.23
N GLN A 140 27.92 -5.25 27.47
CA GLN A 140 26.55 -5.16 26.96
C GLN A 140 26.44 -5.33 25.44
N LEU A 141 27.54 -5.52 24.72
CA LEU A 141 27.52 -5.52 23.26
C LEU A 141 26.85 -6.78 22.71
N ILE A 142 25.73 -6.57 22.02
CA ILE A 142 24.90 -7.61 21.39
C ILE A 142 25.21 -7.68 19.89
N LYS A 143 25.42 -6.53 19.25
CA LYS A 143 25.63 -6.40 17.80
C LYS A 143 26.95 -5.71 17.48
N LEU A 144 27.81 -6.40 16.74
CA LEU A 144 29.06 -5.87 16.22
C LEU A 144 29.04 -5.91 14.68
N ASP A 145 29.05 -4.75 14.05
CA ASP A 145 29.18 -4.59 12.61
C ASP A 145 30.57 -4.06 12.27
N LEU A 146 31.33 -4.88 11.55
CA LEU A 146 32.66 -4.62 11.02
C LEU A 146 32.68 -4.83 9.51
N SER A 147 31.55 -4.62 8.83
CA SER A 147 31.50 -4.67 7.37
C SER A 147 32.31 -3.53 6.73
N TYR A 148 32.81 -3.73 5.52
CA TYR A 148 33.62 -2.74 4.78
C TYR A 148 34.87 -2.28 5.55
N ASN A 149 35.76 -3.19 6.00
CA ASN A 149 36.96 -2.87 6.81
C ASN A 149 38.29 -3.48 6.34
N GLN A 150 38.41 -3.93 5.09
CA GLN A 150 39.62 -4.57 4.55
C GLN A 150 40.21 -5.73 5.40
N LEU A 151 39.40 -6.38 6.26
CA LEU A 151 39.91 -7.39 7.21
C LEU A 151 40.41 -8.63 6.46
N THR A 152 41.61 -9.11 6.81
CA THR A 152 42.27 -10.27 6.16
C THR A 152 42.63 -11.36 7.15
N ASN A 153 42.86 -12.57 6.64
CA ASN A 153 43.32 -13.73 7.43
C ASN A 153 44.72 -13.59 8.04
N LYS A 154 45.48 -12.53 7.71
CA LYS A 154 46.82 -12.28 8.25
C LYS A 154 46.84 -12.03 9.77
N ARG A 155 45.69 -11.68 10.37
CA ARG A 155 45.55 -11.43 11.81
C ARG A 155 44.48 -12.33 12.43
N LYS A 156 44.73 -12.78 13.66
CA LYS A 156 43.72 -13.45 14.50
C LYS A 156 42.70 -12.41 14.97
N LEU A 157 41.42 -12.67 14.74
CA LEU A 157 40.31 -11.84 15.22
C LEU A 157 39.73 -12.56 16.45
N ILE A 158 39.80 -11.94 17.63
CA ILE A 158 39.54 -12.62 18.92
C ILE A 158 38.21 -12.15 19.52
N PHE A 159 37.25 -13.06 19.60
CA PHE A 159 35.90 -12.88 20.15
C PHE A 159 35.74 -13.80 21.37
N ASP A 160 36.31 -13.39 22.51
CA ASP A 160 36.16 -14.08 23.78
C ASP A 160 35.06 -13.43 24.64
N ARG A 161 34.31 -14.22 25.41
CA ARG A 161 33.25 -13.81 26.33
C ARG A 161 33.80 -13.02 27.50
N GLN A 162 35.09 -13.16 27.81
CA GLN A 162 35.78 -12.21 28.68
C GLN A 162 35.68 -10.77 28.15
N PHE A 163 35.62 -10.58 26.83
CA PHE A 163 35.53 -9.28 26.17
C PHE A 163 34.12 -8.95 25.66
N TYR A 164 33.36 -9.94 25.17
CA TYR A 164 32.05 -9.75 24.52
C TYR A 164 30.98 -10.74 25.03
N PRO A 165 30.62 -10.73 26.33
CA PRO A 165 29.82 -11.79 26.96
C PRO A 165 28.37 -11.91 26.43
N LYS A 166 27.84 -10.89 25.74
CA LYS A 166 26.47 -10.85 25.20
C LYS A 166 26.38 -10.86 23.67
N LEU A 167 27.50 -11.00 22.96
CA LEU A 167 27.54 -10.85 21.50
C LEU A 167 26.79 -12.01 20.81
N SER A 168 25.69 -11.70 20.14
CA SER A 168 24.89 -12.66 19.36
C SER A 168 24.85 -12.35 17.85
N TYR A 169 25.19 -11.13 17.43
CA TYR A 169 25.23 -10.71 16.03
C TYR A 169 26.62 -10.19 15.64
N LEU A 170 27.19 -10.74 14.57
CA LEU A 170 28.47 -10.31 14.00
C LEU A 170 28.36 -10.16 12.48
N ASN A 171 28.63 -8.95 11.97
CA ASN A 171 28.74 -8.67 10.54
C ASN A 171 30.20 -8.42 10.15
N LEU A 172 30.69 -9.21 9.19
CA LEU A 172 32.04 -9.15 8.61
C LEU A 172 31.97 -9.01 7.07
N SER A 173 30.84 -8.61 6.49
CA SER A 173 30.68 -8.51 5.04
C SER A 173 31.59 -7.46 4.37
N HIS A 174 31.83 -7.56 3.06
CA HIS A 174 32.69 -6.64 2.31
C HIS A 174 34.10 -6.48 2.92
N ASN A 175 34.71 -7.60 3.28
CA ASN A 175 36.09 -7.67 3.77
C ASN A 175 36.95 -8.52 2.81
N GLN A 176 38.17 -8.85 3.21
CA GLN A 176 39.15 -9.62 2.42
C GLN A 176 39.46 -10.96 3.10
N LEU A 177 38.44 -11.58 3.71
CA LEU A 177 38.58 -12.89 4.36
C LEU A 177 38.51 -14.00 3.31
N THR A 178 39.55 -14.82 3.22
CA THR A 178 39.59 -16.06 2.42
C THR A 178 39.18 -17.30 3.22
N SER A 179 39.12 -17.18 4.55
CA SER A 179 38.64 -18.23 5.46
C SER A 179 38.10 -17.63 6.77
N ILE A 180 37.29 -18.40 7.51
CA ILE A 180 36.92 -18.08 8.91
C ILE A 180 37.92 -18.64 9.94
N ASN A 181 39.02 -19.28 9.51
CA ASN A 181 39.98 -19.94 10.39
C ASN A 181 40.71 -19.00 11.38
N ASN A 182 40.77 -17.70 11.10
CA ASN A 182 41.36 -16.68 11.97
C ASN A 182 40.42 -16.14 13.07
N LEU A 183 39.10 -16.37 12.99
CA LEU A 183 38.11 -15.96 14.00
C LEU A 183 38.21 -16.87 15.24
N LYS A 184 38.65 -16.42 16.41
CA LYS A 184 38.93 -17.30 17.56
C LYS A 184 38.24 -16.80 18.83
N GLY A 185 37.81 -17.72 19.68
CA GLY A 185 37.24 -17.42 21.00
C GLY A 185 35.90 -18.11 21.24
N ASN A 186 35.44 -18.05 22.48
CA ASN A 186 34.26 -18.77 22.98
C ASN A 186 32.92 -17.99 22.79
N CYS A 187 32.92 -16.75 22.27
CA CYS A 187 31.70 -16.06 21.86
C CYS A 187 31.03 -16.72 20.66
N LEU A 188 31.82 -17.31 19.77
CA LEU A 188 31.35 -17.95 18.53
C LEU A 188 30.27 -19.00 18.82
N ALA A 189 30.41 -19.71 19.95
CA ALA A 189 29.46 -20.72 20.41
C ALA A 189 28.12 -20.18 20.95
N THR A 190 27.95 -18.86 21.04
CA THR A 190 26.70 -18.15 21.39
C THR A 190 26.19 -17.25 20.27
N LEU A 191 26.90 -17.21 19.14
CA LEU A 191 26.54 -16.34 18.03
C LEU A 191 25.29 -16.88 17.33
N GLU A 192 24.27 -16.04 17.18
CA GLU A 192 22.98 -16.35 16.56
C GLU A 192 22.93 -15.88 15.10
N THR A 193 23.63 -14.79 14.77
CA THR A 193 23.72 -14.27 13.39
C THR A 193 25.17 -13.99 13.00
N LEU A 194 25.58 -14.56 11.87
CA LEU A 194 26.88 -14.33 11.25
C LEU A 194 26.71 -13.93 9.78
N ILE A 195 27.21 -12.75 9.43
CA ILE A 195 27.19 -12.23 8.05
C ILE A 195 28.62 -12.19 7.53
N LEU A 196 28.89 -12.93 6.45
CA LEU A 196 30.21 -13.07 5.82
C LEU A 196 30.20 -12.68 4.34
N SER A 197 29.09 -12.16 3.82
CA SER A 197 28.91 -11.87 2.39
C SER A 197 29.93 -10.91 1.80
N TYR A 198 30.17 -10.99 0.49
CA TYR A 198 31.19 -10.21 -0.22
C TYR A 198 32.59 -10.34 0.42
N ASN A 199 32.98 -11.57 0.73
CA ASN A 199 34.35 -11.94 1.10
C ASN A 199 34.85 -13.04 0.15
N PRO A 200 36.13 -13.08 -0.22
CA PRO A 200 36.70 -14.12 -1.08
C PRO A 200 36.89 -15.48 -0.36
N LEU A 201 35.92 -15.90 0.48
CA LEU A 201 35.96 -17.15 1.24
C LEU A 201 35.97 -18.35 0.29
N GLU A 202 36.95 -19.25 0.44
CA GLU A 202 37.02 -20.49 -0.36
C GLU A 202 36.39 -21.69 0.35
N SER A 203 36.44 -21.70 1.70
CA SER A 203 35.83 -22.75 2.52
C SER A 203 35.55 -22.28 3.97
N ILE A 204 34.45 -22.79 4.52
CA ILE A 204 33.99 -22.54 5.90
C ILE A 204 33.83 -23.83 6.73
N VAL A 205 33.75 -25.00 6.09
CA VAL A 205 33.24 -26.26 6.67
C VAL A 205 33.98 -26.68 7.94
N ASN A 206 35.32 -26.59 7.93
CA ASN A 206 36.23 -27.05 8.98
C ASN A 206 36.09 -26.33 10.35
N LYS A 207 35.10 -25.44 10.49
CA LYS A 207 34.95 -24.59 11.67
C LYS A 207 33.51 -24.26 12.06
N LEU A 208 32.51 -24.75 11.33
CA LEU A 208 31.10 -24.48 11.67
C LEU A 208 30.69 -25.09 13.01
N SER A 209 31.39 -26.12 13.48
CA SER A 209 31.28 -26.66 14.83
C SER A 209 31.57 -25.66 15.96
N ASP A 210 32.30 -24.57 15.68
CA ASP A 210 32.54 -23.48 16.66
C ASP A 210 31.27 -22.61 16.86
N TYR A 211 30.21 -22.80 16.07
CA TYR A 211 29.02 -21.94 15.99
C TYR A 211 27.66 -22.67 16.17
N PRO A 212 27.48 -23.58 17.15
CA PRO A 212 26.26 -24.38 17.31
C PRO A 212 24.96 -23.57 17.50
N SER A 213 25.05 -22.32 17.97
CA SER A 213 23.89 -21.44 18.20
C SER A 213 23.42 -20.65 16.98
N LEU A 214 24.07 -20.75 15.81
CA LEU A 214 23.67 -19.94 14.66
C LEU A 214 22.25 -20.25 14.19
N ILE A 215 21.46 -19.19 14.08
CA ILE A 215 20.10 -19.13 13.53
C ILE A 215 20.17 -18.59 12.09
N THR A 216 20.99 -17.57 11.83
CA THR A 216 21.15 -16.93 10.52
C THR A 216 22.60 -16.93 10.08
N LEU A 217 22.84 -17.38 8.84
CA LEU A 217 24.15 -17.35 8.19
C LEU A 217 24.02 -16.77 6.77
N ASP A 218 24.78 -15.72 6.48
CA ASP A 218 24.88 -15.13 5.13
C ASP A 218 26.29 -15.34 4.54
N LEU A 219 26.33 -16.01 3.40
CA LEU A 219 27.50 -16.38 2.60
C LEU A 219 27.45 -15.79 1.18
N SER A 220 26.57 -14.82 0.94
CA SER A 220 26.33 -14.26 -0.40
C SER A 220 27.58 -13.66 -1.03
N ALA A 221 27.76 -13.82 -2.34
CA ALA A 221 28.92 -13.33 -3.09
C ALA A 221 30.26 -13.75 -2.46
N THR A 222 30.38 -15.03 -2.11
CA THR A 222 31.64 -15.67 -1.69
C THR A 222 32.11 -16.70 -2.73
N ASN A 223 33.38 -17.11 -2.64
CA ASN A 223 34.02 -18.04 -3.58
C ASN A 223 33.92 -19.51 -3.11
N ILE A 224 32.94 -19.83 -2.25
CA ILE A 224 32.82 -21.17 -1.68
C ILE A 224 32.33 -22.16 -2.73
N LYS A 225 32.94 -23.35 -2.74
CA LYS A 225 32.66 -24.43 -3.71
C LYS A 225 31.98 -25.65 -3.11
N GLN A 226 31.90 -25.68 -1.79
CA GLN A 226 31.38 -26.80 -0.99
C GLN A 226 30.49 -26.23 0.11
N LEU A 227 29.36 -26.88 0.33
CA LEU A 227 28.51 -26.62 1.48
C LEU A 227 28.86 -27.58 2.63
N PHE A 228 28.02 -27.58 3.64
CA PHE A 228 28.19 -28.32 4.88
C PHE A 228 26.87 -29.01 5.21
N SER A 229 26.87 -30.20 5.81
CA SER A 229 25.61 -30.78 6.29
C SER A 229 24.98 -29.86 7.34
N ILE A 230 23.68 -29.60 7.23
CA ILE A 230 22.90 -28.78 8.17
C ILE A 230 23.00 -29.29 9.63
N THR A 231 23.38 -30.55 9.82
CA THR A 231 23.69 -31.14 11.13
C THR A 231 24.82 -30.43 11.89
N LEU A 232 25.73 -29.74 11.21
CA LEU A 232 26.77 -28.93 11.86
C LEU A 232 26.22 -27.65 12.50
N LEU A 233 25.09 -27.13 12.02
CA LEU A 233 24.41 -25.93 12.54
C LEU A 233 22.97 -26.29 12.97
N PRO A 234 22.79 -27.00 14.10
CA PRO A 234 21.51 -27.58 14.49
C PRO A 234 20.40 -26.54 14.73
N ASN A 235 20.74 -25.29 15.03
CA ASN A 235 19.78 -24.20 15.23
C ASN A 235 19.50 -23.35 13.98
N LEU A 236 20.19 -23.59 12.86
CA LEU A 236 20.07 -22.74 11.67
C LEU A 236 18.64 -22.75 11.10
N GLN A 237 18.06 -21.56 10.99
CA GLN A 237 16.75 -21.27 10.41
C GLN A 237 16.85 -20.48 9.10
N THR A 238 17.92 -19.73 8.87
CA THR A 238 18.08 -18.92 7.64
C THR A 238 19.49 -19.10 7.06
N LEU A 239 19.56 -19.58 5.82
CA LEU A 239 20.77 -19.57 5.00
C LEU A 239 20.56 -18.62 3.82
N ILE A 240 21.44 -17.63 3.69
CA ILE A 240 21.49 -16.72 2.54
C ILE A 240 22.78 -17.02 1.76
N CYS A 241 22.65 -17.38 0.49
CA CYS A 241 23.76 -17.62 -0.43
C CYS A 241 23.46 -17.02 -1.81
N GLN A 242 23.15 -15.72 -1.83
CA GLN A 242 22.94 -15.02 -3.09
C GLN A 242 24.27 -14.96 -3.89
N GLN A 243 24.23 -15.09 -5.21
CA GLN A 243 25.40 -15.00 -6.09
C GLN A 243 26.49 -16.07 -5.83
N CYS A 244 26.18 -17.14 -5.08
CA CYS A 244 27.08 -18.28 -4.83
C CYS A 244 27.22 -19.20 -6.05
N ARG A 245 27.70 -18.67 -7.18
CA ARG A 245 27.75 -19.36 -8.49
C ARG A 245 28.78 -20.48 -8.60
N ASP A 246 29.74 -20.54 -7.68
CA ASP A 246 30.78 -21.57 -7.67
C ASP A 246 30.33 -22.87 -6.96
N ILE A 247 29.14 -22.89 -6.34
CA ILE A 247 28.55 -24.07 -5.68
C ILE A 247 27.87 -24.97 -6.71
N PRO A 248 28.28 -26.24 -6.88
CA PRO A 248 27.57 -27.22 -7.69
C PRO A 248 26.20 -27.58 -7.11
N THR A 249 25.19 -27.82 -7.94
CA THR A 249 23.81 -28.09 -7.51
C THR A 249 23.66 -29.23 -6.49
N TRP A 250 24.53 -30.26 -6.55
CA TRP A 250 24.51 -31.41 -5.63
C TRP A 250 25.00 -31.08 -4.21
N GLU A 251 25.75 -30.00 -3.99
CA GLU A 251 26.14 -29.55 -2.65
C GLU A 251 24.93 -29.11 -1.81
N TYR A 252 23.83 -28.67 -2.45
CA TYR A 252 22.57 -28.40 -1.74
C TYR A 252 21.91 -29.68 -1.20
N GLU A 253 22.09 -30.83 -1.86
CA GLU A 253 21.66 -32.14 -1.34
C GLU A 253 22.50 -32.53 -0.11
N VAL A 254 23.81 -32.25 -0.14
CA VAL A 254 24.71 -32.44 0.99
C VAL A 254 24.30 -31.54 2.16
N PHE A 255 23.96 -30.29 1.91
CA PHE A 255 23.45 -29.37 2.93
C PHE A 255 22.15 -29.87 3.56
N LEU A 256 21.17 -30.27 2.75
CA LEU A 256 19.85 -30.71 3.21
C LEU A 256 19.83 -32.16 3.72
N SER A 257 20.94 -32.89 3.60
CA SER A 257 21.09 -34.25 4.13
C SER A 257 20.71 -34.32 5.63
N ASN A 258 19.92 -35.33 5.99
CA ASN A 258 19.37 -35.55 7.33
C ASN A 258 18.48 -34.44 7.91
N CYS A 259 18.12 -33.41 7.13
CA CYS A 259 17.32 -32.29 7.66
C CYS A 259 15.99 -32.75 8.29
N SER A 260 15.32 -33.75 7.69
CA SER A 260 14.08 -34.34 8.20
C SER A 260 14.22 -35.04 9.57
N GLN A 261 15.43 -35.44 9.97
CA GLN A 261 15.70 -36.05 11.27
C GLN A 261 15.83 -35.00 12.39
N LEU A 262 16.12 -33.74 12.04
CA LEU A 262 16.28 -32.64 12.98
C LEU A 262 14.95 -32.00 13.41
N ASN A 263 13.80 -32.48 12.89
CA ASN A 263 12.48 -31.87 13.04
C ASN A 263 12.43 -30.36 12.67
N LYS A 264 13.39 -29.89 11.87
CA LYS A 264 13.41 -28.52 11.34
C LYS A 264 12.28 -28.38 10.33
N ASN A 265 11.33 -27.49 10.59
CA ASN A 265 10.22 -27.15 9.68
C ASN A 265 10.16 -25.61 9.44
N GLN A 266 11.29 -24.92 9.58
CA GLN A 266 11.36 -23.45 9.63
C GLN A 266 12.48 -22.88 8.74
N LEU A 267 13.12 -23.70 7.90
CA LEU A 267 14.30 -23.30 7.14
C LEU A 267 13.93 -22.36 5.98
N THR A 268 14.47 -21.14 6.02
CA THR A 268 14.52 -20.18 4.92
C THR A 268 15.83 -20.37 4.16
N ILE A 269 15.74 -20.53 2.84
CA ILE A 269 16.91 -20.63 1.97
C ILE A 269 16.76 -19.61 0.85
N ASP A 270 17.74 -18.70 0.73
CA ASP A 270 17.87 -17.79 -0.40
C ASP A 270 19.08 -18.15 -1.22
N LEU A 271 18.83 -18.59 -2.46
CA LEU A 271 19.83 -19.01 -3.45
C LEU A 271 19.82 -18.11 -4.68
N THR A 272 19.32 -16.87 -4.58
CA THR A 272 19.24 -15.89 -5.69
C THR A 272 20.54 -15.80 -6.48
N ARG A 273 20.51 -15.89 -7.82
CA ARG A 273 21.71 -15.89 -8.70
C ARG A 273 22.72 -17.03 -8.47
N THR A 274 22.27 -18.25 -8.19
CA THR A 274 23.14 -19.45 -8.13
C THR A 274 22.99 -20.31 -9.40
N ASN A 275 23.56 -21.51 -9.42
CA ASN A 275 23.43 -22.47 -10.52
C ASN A 275 22.31 -23.50 -10.27
N THR A 276 21.22 -23.10 -9.62
CA THR A 276 20.09 -24.01 -9.37
C THR A 276 19.20 -24.06 -10.60
N ILE A 277 19.29 -25.16 -11.36
CA ILE A 277 18.53 -25.33 -12.61
C ILE A 277 17.15 -25.97 -12.43
N SER A 278 16.82 -26.57 -11.28
CA SER A 278 15.50 -27.19 -11.08
C SER A 278 15.11 -27.23 -9.62
N ILE A 279 13.86 -26.87 -9.34
CA ILE A 279 13.28 -26.90 -7.98
C ILE A 279 13.07 -28.33 -7.46
N LYS A 280 13.07 -29.33 -8.35
CA LYS A 280 12.92 -30.76 -8.04
C LYS A 280 13.95 -31.26 -7.03
N LEU A 281 15.14 -30.64 -7.03
CA LEU A 281 16.21 -30.81 -6.05
C LEU A 281 15.71 -30.78 -4.60
N PHE A 282 14.73 -29.93 -4.32
CA PHE A 282 14.21 -29.71 -2.98
C PHE A 282 13.13 -30.73 -2.56
N ASN A 283 12.56 -31.52 -3.48
CA ASN A 283 11.43 -32.42 -3.20
C ASN A 283 11.68 -33.38 -2.02
N GLN A 284 12.86 -34.01 -1.97
CA GLN A 284 13.20 -34.96 -0.90
C GLN A 284 13.32 -34.29 0.47
N TYR A 285 13.56 -32.97 0.48
CA TYR A 285 13.88 -32.17 1.66
C TYR A 285 12.80 -31.13 1.99
N ILE A 286 11.73 -31.04 1.19
CA ILE A 286 10.78 -29.92 1.22
C ILE A 286 10.03 -29.80 2.55
N LYS A 287 9.93 -30.90 3.32
CA LYS A 287 9.43 -30.89 4.70
C LYS A 287 10.24 -29.97 5.62
N CYS A 288 11.50 -29.69 5.31
CA CYS A 288 12.30 -28.74 6.09
C CYS A 288 12.09 -27.29 5.74
N ILE A 289 11.76 -27.03 4.48
CA ILE A 289 11.89 -25.72 3.88
C ILE A 289 10.57 -24.98 4.08
N LYS A 290 10.68 -23.90 4.84
CA LYS A 290 9.61 -22.95 5.10
C LYS A 290 9.49 -21.94 3.98
N ASN A 291 10.63 -21.37 3.57
CA ASN A 291 10.70 -20.33 2.56
C ASN A 291 11.80 -20.68 1.56
N LEU A 292 11.48 -20.67 0.26
CA LEU A 292 12.41 -20.98 -0.83
C LEU A 292 12.51 -19.80 -1.79
N ILE A 293 13.68 -19.17 -1.88
CA ILE A 293 13.94 -18.02 -2.76
C ILE A 293 14.96 -18.43 -3.83
N LEU A 294 14.54 -18.36 -5.09
CA LEU A 294 15.23 -18.81 -6.30
C LEU A 294 15.11 -17.73 -7.40
N ASN A 295 15.40 -16.47 -7.07
CA ASN A 295 15.37 -15.38 -8.04
C ASN A 295 16.58 -15.42 -8.97
N ASP A 296 16.43 -14.90 -10.20
CA ASP A 296 17.52 -14.72 -11.17
C ASP A 296 18.36 -16.01 -11.41
N GLN A 297 17.73 -17.18 -11.57
CA GLN A 297 18.42 -18.42 -11.98
C GLN A 297 18.22 -18.71 -13.48
N ASN A 298 18.87 -19.77 -13.93
CA ASN A 298 18.54 -20.50 -15.15
C ASN A 298 17.67 -21.72 -14.77
N LEU A 299 16.50 -21.52 -14.17
CA LEU A 299 15.56 -22.61 -13.88
C LEU A 299 15.07 -23.23 -15.20
N VAL A 300 14.82 -24.55 -15.19
CA VAL A 300 14.22 -25.29 -16.32
C VAL A 300 12.95 -24.62 -16.82
N ALA A 301 12.68 -24.78 -18.12
CA ALA A 301 11.57 -24.13 -18.81
C ALA A 301 10.16 -24.49 -18.31
N SER A 302 10.01 -25.37 -17.32
CA SER A 302 8.74 -25.61 -16.67
C SER A 302 8.83 -26.11 -15.24
N ILE A 303 7.77 -25.82 -14.49
CA ILE A 303 7.52 -26.35 -13.15
C ILE A 303 6.23 -27.18 -13.22
N SER A 304 6.32 -28.47 -12.91
CA SER A 304 5.20 -29.41 -12.97
C SER A 304 4.64 -29.75 -11.58
N THR A 305 3.47 -30.39 -11.52
CA THR A 305 2.90 -30.86 -10.24
C THR A 305 3.70 -32.00 -9.58
N ASN A 306 4.74 -32.52 -10.24
CA ASN A 306 5.70 -33.45 -9.63
C ASN A 306 6.86 -32.71 -8.94
N ASP A 307 7.04 -31.43 -9.23
CA ASP A 307 8.00 -30.56 -8.60
C ASP A 307 7.35 -29.95 -7.35
N LEU A 308 8.09 -29.92 -6.24
CA LEU A 308 7.59 -29.63 -4.89
C LEU A 308 6.44 -30.55 -4.42
N LEU A 309 6.41 -31.80 -4.90
CA LEU A 309 5.49 -32.82 -4.41
C LEU A 309 5.68 -33.00 -2.88
N PHE A 310 4.57 -32.94 -2.13
CA PHE A 310 4.54 -32.98 -0.65
C PHE A 310 5.18 -31.77 0.07
N SER A 311 5.12 -30.57 -0.52
CA SER A 311 5.54 -29.28 0.08
C SER A 311 4.70 -28.77 1.27
N THR A 312 4.25 -29.67 2.15
CA THR A 312 3.29 -29.36 3.25
C THR A 312 3.80 -28.38 4.31
N ASN A 313 5.10 -28.11 4.36
CA ASN A 313 5.71 -27.17 5.31
C ASN A 313 6.15 -25.84 4.67
N LEU A 314 5.96 -25.68 3.36
CA LEU A 314 6.33 -24.49 2.61
C LEU A 314 5.27 -23.40 2.85
N GLU A 315 5.70 -22.27 3.42
CA GLU A 315 4.89 -21.05 3.64
C GLU A 315 5.12 -20.00 2.54
N SER A 316 6.31 -19.98 1.92
CA SER A 316 6.64 -19.05 0.84
C SER A 316 7.49 -19.70 -0.26
N ILE A 317 7.14 -19.40 -1.52
CA ILE A 317 8.01 -19.61 -2.68
C ILE A 317 8.15 -18.33 -3.50
N GLN A 318 9.40 -18.02 -3.85
CA GLN A 318 9.73 -16.89 -4.69
C GLN A 318 10.75 -17.33 -5.75
N ALA A 319 10.44 -17.12 -7.03
CA ALA A 319 11.35 -17.43 -8.14
C ALA A 319 11.14 -16.45 -9.30
N ARG A 320 11.54 -15.20 -9.08
CA ARG A 320 11.46 -14.10 -10.06
C ARG A 320 12.57 -14.14 -11.09
N SER A 321 12.34 -13.51 -12.24
CA SER A 321 13.38 -13.26 -13.26
C SER A 321 14.09 -14.52 -13.79
N ASN A 322 13.42 -15.67 -13.76
CA ASN A 322 13.90 -16.92 -14.34
C ASN A 322 13.41 -17.00 -15.79
N ASN A 323 14.19 -16.39 -16.68
CA ASN A 323 13.75 -16.08 -18.04
C ASN A 323 13.30 -17.27 -18.88
N ASP A 324 13.67 -18.52 -18.56
CA ASP A 324 13.33 -19.69 -19.36
C ASP A 324 11.95 -20.30 -19.01
N ILE A 325 11.32 -19.96 -17.87
CA ILE A 325 10.08 -20.63 -17.41
C ILE A 325 8.89 -20.26 -18.30
N GLU A 326 8.31 -21.25 -19.00
CA GLU A 326 7.12 -21.09 -19.84
C GLU A 326 5.80 -21.39 -19.10
N TYR A 327 5.79 -22.38 -18.21
CA TYR A 327 4.58 -22.79 -17.48
C TYR A 327 4.85 -23.33 -16.07
N ILE A 328 3.90 -23.08 -15.17
CA ILE A 328 3.95 -23.50 -13.76
C ILE A 328 2.63 -24.16 -13.35
N TYR A 329 2.69 -25.41 -12.90
CA TYR A 329 1.58 -26.13 -12.29
C TYR A 329 1.93 -26.48 -10.84
N LEU A 330 1.47 -25.66 -9.89
CA LEU A 330 1.91 -25.71 -8.49
C LEU A 330 0.88 -26.41 -7.58
N ASN A 331 1.32 -27.39 -6.79
CA ASN A 331 0.50 -27.96 -5.72
C ASN A 331 0.48 -26.99 -4.53
N VAL A 332 -0.72 -26.61 -4.06
CA VAL A 332 -0.93 -25.68 -2.95
C VAL A 332 -1.45 -26.46 -1.74
N TYR A 333 -0.64 -26.51 -0.68
CA TYR A 333 -1.01 -27.11 0.61
C TYR A 333 -1.58 -26.04 1.57
N ASP A 334 -1.94 -26.45 2.79
CA ASP A 334 -2.56 -25.61 3.82
C ASP A 334 -1.68 -24.46 4.33
N ARG A 335 -0.36 -24.64 4.34
CA ARG A 335 0.57 -23.62 4.86
C ARG A 335 1.05 -22.59 3.84
N LEU A 336 0.93 -22.87 2.54
CA LEU A 336 1.47 -21.99 1.52
C LEU A 336 0.67 -20.68 1.51
N ALA A 337 1.32 -19.59 1.89
CA ALA A 337 0.70 -18.28 2.06
C ALA A 337 1.22 -17.26 1.02
N HIS A 338 2.47 -17.40 0.57
CA HIS A 338 3.13 -16.44 -0.33
C HIS A 338 3.68 -17.15 -1.57
N ILE A 339 3.28 -16.65 -2.74
CA ILE A 339 3.74 -17.12 -4.06
C ILE A 339 4.16 -15.88 -4.87
N ASP A 340 5.39 -15.87 -5.36
CA ASP A 340 5.90 -14.80 -6.23
C ASP A 340 6.73 -15.37 -7.38
N PHE A 341 6.15 -15.28 -8.58
CA PHE A 341 6.75 -15.63 -9.87
C PHE A 341 6.70 -14.43 -10.83
N SER A 342 6.82 -13.20 -10.31
CA SER A 342 6.95 -12.00 -11.15
C SER A 342 8.22 -11.99 -12.01
N ASP A 343 8.24 -11.14 -13.03
CA ASP A 343 9.38 -10.90 -13.94
C ASP A 343 9.82 -12.12 -14.78
N ASN A 344 9.05 -13.21 -14.78
CA ASN A 344 9.30 -14.40 -15.63
C ASN A 344 8.76 -14.17 -17.04
N ILE A 345 9.53 -13.50 -17.90
CA ILE A 345 9.04 -12.93 -19.17
C ILE A 345 8.44 -13.91 -20.22
N TYR A 346 8.68 -15.22 -20.12
CA TYR A 346 8.08 -16.24 -21.00
C TYR A 346 6.96 -17.06 -20.33
N LEU A 347 6.69 -16.83 -19.04
CA LEU A 347 5.67 -17.55 -18.28
C LEU A 347 4.30 -17.19 -18.84
N ASN A 348 3.70 -18.11 -19.59
CA ASN A 348 2.40 -17.94 -20.26
C ASN A 348 1.26 -18.65 -19.55
N ARG A 349 1.55 -19.71 -18.79
CA ARG A 349 0.54 -20.54 -18.12
C ARG A 349 0.83 -20.76 -16.65
N PHE A 350 -0.17 -20.52 -15.81
CA PHE A 350 -0.05 -20.71 -14.37
C PHE A 350 -1.30 -21.40 -13.79
N MET A 351 -1.11 -22.54 -13.13
CA MET A 351 -2.19 -23.29 -12.50
C MET A 351 -1.90 -23.55 -11.02
N LEU A 352 -2.84 -23.17 -10.16
CA LEU A 352 -2.86 -23.55 -8.74
C LEU A 352 -3.68 -24.82 -8.55
N ARG A 353 -3.04 -25.92 -8.16
CA ARG A 353 -3.72 -27.18 -7.81
C ARG A 353 -3.88 -27.27 -6.31
N LEU A 354 -5.11 -27.08 -5.82
CA LEU A 354 -5.39 -27.09 -4.38
C LEU A 354 -5.36 -28.51 -3.82
N MET A 355 -4.60 -28.69 -2.75
CA MET A 355 -4.39 -29.98 -2.07
C MET A 355 -4.93 -30.01 -0.63
N SER A 356 -5.56 -28.92 -0.16
CA SER A 356 -6.15 -28.83 1.19
C SER A 356 -7.44 -28.00 1.23
N ASN A 357 -8.35 -28.38 2.12
CA ASN A 357 -9.55 -27.62 2.44
C ASN A 357 -9.28 -26.36 3.30
N TYR A 358 -8.07 -26.24 3.84
CA TYR A 358 -7.65 -25.16 4.75
C TYR A 358 -6.66 -24.20 4.08
N THR A 359 -6.52 -24.24 2.76
CA THR A 359 -5.64 -23.34 2.02
C THR A 359 -6.15 -21.89 2.11
N HIS A 360 -5.27 -21.01 2.56
CA HIS A 360 -5.47 -19.56 2.58
C HIS A 360 -4.17 -18.90 2.13
N LEU A 361 -4.20 -18.28 0.95
CA LEU A 361 -3.06 -17.53 0.42
C LEU A 361 -3.19 -16.07 0.86
N GLN A 362 -2.09 -15.48 1.31
CA GLN A 362 -2.02 -14.05 1.63
C GLN A 362 -1.55 -13.25 0.42
N ARG A 363 -0.71 -13.86 -0.43
CA ARG A 363 -0.10 -13.17 -1.58
C ARG A 363 0.17 -14.08 -2.77
N LEU A 364 -0.27 -13.66 -3.95
CA LEU A 364 0.02 -14.26 -5.24
C LEU A 364 0.49 -13.15 -6.21
N ILE A 365 1.78 -13.12 -6.54
CA ILE A 365 2.37 -12.16 -7.47
C ILE A 365 2.85 -12.92 -8.72
N ILE A 366 2.31 -12.57 -9.88
CA ILE A 366 2.71 -13.10 -11.20
C ILE A 366 2.70 -11.95 -12.23
N SER A 367 3.09 -10.74 -11.81
CA SER A 367 3.14 -9.58 -12.69
C SER A 367 4.41 -9.54 -13.56
N HIS A 368 4.36 -8.80 -14.66
CA HIS A 368 5.46 -8.66 -15.61
C HIS A 368 5.87 -10.00 -16.26
N THR A 369 4.89 -10.76 -16.74
CA THR A 369 5.11 -12.04 -17.44
C THR A 369 4.35 -12.09 -18.78
N ALA A 370 4.34 -13.25 -19.45
CA ALA A 370 3.57 -13.46 -20.67
C ALA A 370 2.20 -14.12 -20.40
N LEU A 371 1.72 -14.12 -19.14
CA LEU A 371 0.59 -14.91 -18.67
C LEU A 371 -0.68 -14.64 -19.47
N ASN A 372 -1.19 -15.66 -20.16
CA ASN A 372 -2.44 -15.61 -20.92
C ASN A 372 -3.48 -16.64 -20.45
N ASP A 373 -3.08 -17.62 -19.64
CA ASP A 373 -3.94 -18.62 -19.02
C ASP A 373 -3.59 -18.80 -17.53
N PHE A 374 -4.54 -18.43 -16.68
CA PHE A 374 -4.49 -18.60 -15.23
C PHE A 374 -5.68 -19.42 -14.75
N SER A 375 -5.44 -20.47 -13.97
CA SER A 375 -6.48 -21.38 -13.50
C SER A 375 -6.26 -21.92 -12.09
N VAL A 376 -7.36 -22.35 -11.45
CA VAL A 376 -7.37 -22.97 -10.11
C VAL A 376 -8.11 -24.31 -10.18
N GLU A 377 -7.41 -25.39 -9.83
CA GLU A 377 -7.93 -26.76 -9.81
C GLU A 377 -8.34 -27.16 -8.38
N PHE A 378 -9.61 -27.54 -8.21
CA PHE A 378 -10.20 -27.88 -6.91
C PHE A 378 -10.30 -29.40 -6.63
N PHE A 379 -9.86 -30.29 -7.55
CA PHE A 379 -10.19 -31.73 -7.54
C PHE A 379 -9.84 -32.50 -6.25
N HIS A 380 -8.93 -31.99 -5.42
CA HIS A 380 -8.47 -32.65 -4.19
C HIS A 380 -9.05 -31.99 -2.93
N THR A 381 -10.07 -31.14 -3.10
CA THR A 381 -10.69 -30.33 -2.05
C THR A 381 -12.22 -30.31 -2.17
N ASN A 382 -12.89 -29.96 -1.08
CA ASN A 382 -14.31 -29.61 -1.03
C ASN A 382 -14.55 -28.11 -1.27
N LEU A 383 -13.49 -27.34 -1.51
CA LEU A 383 -13.57 -25.91 -1.80
C LEU A 383 -14.19 -25.70 -3.19
N LYS A 384 -14.91 -24.59 -3.34
CA LYS A 384 -15.47 -24.12 -4.63
C LYS A 384 -14.90 -22.77 -5.06
N PHE A 385 -14.19 -22.12 -4.15
CA PHE A 385 -13.59 -20.81 -4.29
C PHE A 385 -12.30 -20.81 -3.47
N LEU A 386 -11.36 -19.94 -3.83
CA LEU A 386 -10.11 -19.71 -3.13
C LEU A 386 -10.06 -18.24 -2.70
N HIS A 387 -9.78 -17.97 -1.43
CA HIS A 387 -9.48 -16.62 -0.96
C HIS A 387 -7.99 -16.34 -1.10
N ILE A 388 -7.65 -15.16 -1.63
CA ILE A 388 -6.27 -14.66 -1.67
C ILE A 388 -6.27 -13.17 -1.33
N ASP A 389 -5.62 -12.75 -0.24
CA ASP A 389 -5.70 -11.34 0.19
C ASP A 389 -5.17 -10.41 -0.94
N VAL A 390 -3.93 -10.61 -1.38
CA VAL A 390 -3.29 -9.79 -2.42
C VAL A 390 -2.98 -10.62 -3.66
N ILE A 391 -3.62 -10.29 -4.78
CA ILE A 391 -3.33 -10.85 -6.10
C ILE A 391 -2.80 -9.73 -7.01
N ASP A 392 -1.62 -9.93 -7.58
CA ASP A 392 -1.06 -9.09 -8.63
C ASP A 392 -0.80 -9.91 -9.89
N LEU A 393 -1.66 -9.71 -10.89
CA LEU A 393 -1.57 -10.25 -12.24
C LEU A 393 -1.40 -9.11 -13.26
N SER A 394 -0.88 -7.95 -12.84
CA SER A 394 -0.65 -6.80 -13.73
C SER A 394 0.47 -7.05 -14.75
N HIS A 395 0.52 -6.26 -15.82
CA HIS A 395 1.56 -6.34 -16.86
C HIS A 395 1.71 -7.76 -17.46
N ASN A 396 0.60 -8.29 -17.98
CA ASN A 396 0.47 -9.65 -18.50
C ASN A 396 -0.26 -9.68 -19.84
N HIS A 397 -0.70 -10.84 -20.31
CA HIS A 397 -1.33 -11.06 -21.61
C HIS A 397 -2.70 -11.74 -21.50
N LEU A 398 -3.38 -11.62 -20.35
CA LEU A 398 -4.71 -12.18 -20.13
C LEU A 398 -5.71 -11.48 -21.07
N GLU A 399 -6.51 -12.27 -21.78
CA GLU A 399 -7.62 -11.78 -22.63
C GLU A 399 -8.99 -11.98 -21.97
N THR A 400 -9.11 -12.90 -21.01
CA THR A 400 -10.33 -13.16 -20.22
C THR A 400 -10.03 -13.28 -18.72
N ILE A 401 -11.08 -13.22 -17.89
CA ILE A 401 -11.02 -13.30 -16.43
C ILE A 401 -12.00 -14.33 -15.86
N ASP A 402 -12.24 -15.44 -16.56
CA ASP A 402 -13.16 -16.50 -16.13
C ASP A 402 -12.85 -17.04 -14.74
N PHE A 403 -11.58 -17.02 -14.32
CA PHE A 403 -11.16 -17.44 -12.99
C PHE A 403 -11.76 -16.58 -11.85
N LEU A 404 -12.21 -15.34 -12.12
CA LEU A 404 -12.79 -14.43 -11.12
C LEU A 404 -13.99 -15.07 -10.39
N LYS A 405 -14.76 -15.92 -11.08
CA LYS A 405 -15.89 -16.65 -10.50
C LYS A 405 -15.50 -17.64 -9.39
N TYR A 406 -14.20 -17.98 -9.27
CA TYR A 406 -13.65 -18.91 -8.28
C TYR A 406 -12.78 -18.21 -7.23
N LEU A 407 -12.66 -16.89 -7.24
CA LEU A 407 -11.80 -16.14 -6.33
C LEU A 407 -12.58 -15.15 -5.46
N THR A 408 -12.12 -15.01 -4.22
CA THR A 408 -12.38 -13.83 -3.37
C THR A 408 -11.03 -13.24 -2.94
N PHE A 409 -10.97 -11.93 -2.72
CA PHE A 409 -9.71 -11.23 -2.53
C PHE A 409 -9.88 -9.92 -1.75
N TYR A 410 -8.82 -9.43 -1.10
CA TYR A 410 -8.80 -8.05 -0.60
C TYR A 410 -8.45 -7.09 -1.75
N THR A 411 -7.39 -7.37 -2.51
CA THR A 411 -6.95 -6.60 -3.69
C THR A 411 -6.61 -7.53 -4.85
N LEU A 412 -7.17 -7.27 -6.03
CA LEU A 412 -6.82 -7.93 -7.29
C LEU A 412 -6.43 -6.88 -8.33
N ASP A 413 -5.16 -6.94 -8.77
CA ASP A 413 -4.66 -6.13 -9.88
C ASP A 413 -4.56 -6.96 -11.18
N LEU A 414 -5.21 -6.46 -12.21
CA LEU A 414 -5.26 -6.98 -13.59
C LEU A 414 -4.91 -5.87 -14.60
N SER A 415 -4.33 -4.77 -14.15
CA SER A 415 -3.97 -3.65 -15.04
C SER A 415 -2.88 -4.05 -16.05
N PHE A 416 -2.80 -3.34 -17.18
CA PHE A 416 -1.81 -3.63 -18.24
C PHE A 416 -1.89 -5.08 -18.76
N ASN A 417 -3.11 -5.56 -19.01
CA ASN A 417 -3.40 -6.83 -19.68
C ASN A 417 -3.96 -6.59 -21.11
N ARG A 418 -4.58 -7.62 -21.70
CA ARG A 418 -5.20 -7.58 -23.04
C ARG A 418 -6.69 -7.90 -23.00
N LEU A 419 -7.35 -7.58 -21.88
CA LEU A 419 -8.79 -7.81 -21.69
C LEU A 419 -9.58 -6.99 -22.72
N LYS A 420 -10.52 -7.63 -23.42
CA LYS A 420 -11.28 -7.00 -24.54
C LYS A 420 -12.80 -7.02 -24.32
N ILE A 421 -13.35 -8.18 -24.01
CA ILE A 421 -14.78 -8.38 -23.78
C ILE A 421 -14.92 -9.22 -22.51
N ILE A 422 -15.66 -8.69 -21.54
CA ILE A 422 -15.97 -9.40 -20.29
C ILE A 422 -17.48 -9.56 -20.20
N ASP A 423 -17.96 -10.81 -20.13
CA ASP A 423 -19.36 -11.13 -19.84
C ASP A 423 -19.44 -12.20 -18.73
N ILE A 424 -19.51 -11.74 -17.48
CA ILE A 424 -19.71 -12.59 -16.31
C ILE A 424 -21.12 -12.34 -15.77
N ASN A 425 -22.08 -13.04 -16.39
CA ASN A 425 -23.51 -12.90 -16.13
C ASN A 425 -23.93 -13.02 -14.65
N GLN A 426 -23.24 -13.83 -13.83
CA GLN A 426 -23.49 -13.95 -12.38
C GLN A 426 -22.24 -14.44 -11.61
N ILE A 427 -21.87 -13.72 -10.55
CA ILE A 427 -20.92 -14.16 -9.51
C ILE A 427 -21.71 -14.39 -8.20
N HIS A 428 -21.56 -15.58 -7.62
CA HIS A 428 -22.29 -16.03 -6.43
C HIS A 428 -21.32 -16.44 -5.31
N TYR A 429 -21.09 -15.53 -4.37
CA TYR A 429 -20.39 -15.85 -3.12
C TYR A 429 -21.38 -16.32 -2.05
N ARG A 430 -20.99 -17.29 -1.22
CA ARG A 430 -21.84 -17.79 -0.13
C ARG A 430 -21.81 -16.85 1.06
N ASN A 431 -22.97 -16.53 1.61
CA ASN A 431 -23.09 -15.78 2.87
C ASN A 431 -22.28 -16.48 3.98
N GLY A 432 -21.49 -15.70 4.72
CA GLY A 432 -20.60 -16.23 5.77
C GLY A 432 -19.32 -16.89 5.26
N MET A 433 -18.95 -16.74 3.98
CA MET A 433 -17.55 -16.87 3.57
C MET A 433 -16.72 -15.79 4.26
N TYR A 434 -15.45 -16.12 4.58
CA TYR A 434 -14.50 -15.18 5.18
C TYR A 434 -14.48 -13.86 4.40
N ASP A 435 -14.76 -12.79 5.13
CA ASP A 435 -14.36 -11.42 4.80
C ASP A 435 -14.63 -10.95 3.36
N LEU A 436 -15.79 -11.35 2.80
CA LEU A 436 -16.35 -10.71 1.60
C LEU A 436 -16.49 -9.18 1.81
N SER A 437 -16.82 -8.78 3.03
CA SER A 437 -16.87 -7.40 3.51
C SER A 437 -15.52 -6.68 3.51
N LEU A 438 -14.42 -7.37 3.18
CA LEU A 438 -13.10 -6.78 2.98
C LEU A 438 -12.67 -6.74 1.50
N MET A 439 -13.51 -7.14 0.53
CA MET A 439 -13.19 -7.06 -0.90
C MET A 439 -12.95 -5.60 -1.33
N SER A 440 -11.70 -5.13 -1.33
CA SER A 440 -11.36 -3.71 -1.33
C SER A 440 -11.17 -3.15 -2.74
N LEU A 441 -10.33 -3.77 -3.57
CA LEU A 441 -9.94 -3.23 -4.88
C LEU A 441 -9.96 -4.30 -5.97
N LEU A 442 -10.64 -3.99 -7.07
CA LEU A 442 -10.49 -4.64 -8.37
C LEU A 442 -9.95 -3.60 -9.37
N ASN A 443 -8.66 -3.70 -9.72
CA ASN A 443 -8.03 -2.85 -10.73
C ASN A 443 -7.99 -3.58 -12.07
N MET A 444 -8.71 -3.08 -13.07
CA MET A 444 -8.69 -3.56 -14.47
C MET A 444 -8.36 -2.40 -15.43
N SER A 445 -7.65 -1.38 -14.94
CA SER A 445 -7.22 -0.23 -15.74
C SER A 445 -6.22 -0.61 -16.85
N SER A 446 -5.94 0.30 -17.77
CA SER A 446 -4.87 0.16 -18.79
C SER A 446 -4.99 -1.14 -19.60
N ASN A 447 -6.18 -1.42 -20.12
CA ASN A 447 -6.52 -2.65 -20.85
C ASN A 447 -7.14 -2.29 -22.23
N GLU A 448 -7.58 -3.29 -22.99
CA GLU A 448 -8.20 -3.10 -24.31
C GLU A 448 -9.73 -3.21 -24.30
N MET A 449 -10.39 -3.08 -23.13
CA MET A 449 -11.81 -3.46 -22.99
C MET A 449 -12.73 -2.55 -23.79
N GLU A 450 -13.60 -3.13 -24.60
CA GLU A 450 -14.65 -2.46 -25.38
C GLU A 450 -16.04 -2.68 -24.74
N PHE A 451 -16.26 -3.83 -24.09
CA PHE A 451 -17.47 -4.17 -23.36
C PHE A 451 -17.15 -4.85 -22.03
N ILE A 452 -17.84 -4.43 -20.97
CA ILE A 452 -17.79 -5.10 -19.66
C ILE A 452 -19.20 -5.32 -19.10
N LYS A 453 -19.48 -6.57 -18.73
CA LYS A 453 -20.64 -6.98 -17.95
C LYS A 453 -20.21 -7.86 -16.77
N ILE A 454 -20.48 -7.40 -15.56
CA ILE A 454 -20.27 -8.19 -14.34
C ILE A 454 -21.44 -7.96 -13.36
N ASN A 455 -22.01 -9.05 -12.87
CA ASN A 455 -23.09 -9.04 -11.88
C ASN A 455 -22.70 -9.80 -10.62
N TRP A 456 -22.43 -9.05 -9.56
CA TRP A 456 -22.20 -9.56 -8.20
C TRP A 456 -23.53 -9.60 -7.44
N ASN A 457 -24.09 -10.79 -7.23
CA ASN A 457 -25.44 -10.92 -6.65
C ASN A 457 -25.53 -10.46 -5.18
N ASN A 458 -24.44 -10.64 -4.41
CA ASN A 458 -24.41 -10.41 -2.96
C ASN A 458 -23.45 -9.28 -2.58
N GLU A 459 -22.14 -9.47 -2.80
CA GLU A 459 -21.08 -8.52 -2.43
C GLU A 459 -20.12 -8.33 -3.62
N SER A 460 -19.69 -7.09 -3.83
CA SER A 460 -18.84 -6.61 -4.92
C SER A 460 -17.60 -5.86 -4.37
N PRO A 461 -16.51 -5.71 -5.16
CA PRO A 461 -15.35 -4.93 -4.72
C PRO A 461 -15.74 -3.49 -4.36
N HIS A 462 -15.24 -2.98 -3.24
CA HIS A 462 -15.51 -1.62 -2.75
C HIS A 462 -15.05 -0.54 -3.75
N THR A 463 -13.88 -0.74 -4.36
CA THR A 463 -13.33 0.07 -5.45
C THR A 463 -13.20 -0.78 -6.71
N ILE A 464 -13.72 -0.27 -7.82
CA ILE A 464 -13.50 -0.83 -9.16
C ILE A 464 -12.83 0.25 -10.02
N ASP A 465 -11.68 -0.08 -10.61
CA ASP A 465 -10.97 0.79 -11.55
C ASP A 465 -10.99 0.18 -12.96
N LEU A 466 -11.65 0.88 -13.89
CA LEU A 466 -11.74 0.54 -15.32
C LEU A 466 -11.11 1.64 -16.20
N SER A 467 -10.28 2.50 -15.62
CA SER A 467 -9.66 3.62 -16.34
C SER A 467 -8.73 3.16 -17.48
N GLU A 468 -8.42 4.04 -18.42
CA GLU A 468 -7.47 3.79 -19.52
C GLU A 468 -7.81 2.52 -20.34
N ASN A 469 -9.10 2.33 -20.61
CA ASN A 469 -9.62 1.28 -21.48
C ASN A 469 -10.23 1.89 -22.76
N ARG A 470 -10.89 1.04 -23.58
CA ARG A 470 -11.56 1.44 -24.83
C ARG A 470 -13.08 1.33 -24.72
N LEU A 471 -13.63 1.44 -23.51
CA LEU A 471 -15.01 1.02 -23.23
C LEU A 471 -16.00 1.78 -24.10
N GLU A 472 -16.87 1.03 -24.77
CA GLU A 472 -18.02 1.55 -25.51
C GLU A 472 -19.29 1.37 -24.69
N SER A 473 -19.39 0.30 -23.88
CA SER A 473 -20.52 0.05 -22.98
C SER A 473 -20.15 -0.73 -21.70
N ILE A 474 -20.96 -0.53 -20.65
CA ILE A 474 -20.73 -0.98 -19.27
C ILE A 474 -22.05 -1.48 -18.66
N GLU A 475 -22.06 -2.70 -18.13
CA GLU A 475 -23.12 -3.27 -17.30
C GLU A 475 -22.56 -3.78 -15.95
N LEU A 476 -22.72 -3.02 -14.86
CA LEU A 476 -22.23 -3.40 -13.54
C LEU A 476 -23.39 -3.48 -12.53
N HIS A 477 -23.52 -4.62 -11.85
CA HIS A 477 -24.46 -4.81 -10.75
C HIS A 477 -23.72 -5.29 -9.50
N GLY A 478 -23.96 -4.65 -8.36
CA GLY A 478 -23.30 -4.96 -7.08
C GLY A 478 -23.99 -4.27 -5.90
N ARG A 479 -23.48 -4.49 -4.68
CA ARG A 479 -24.11 -3.97 -3.44
C ARG A 479 -23.20 -3.17 -2.52
N THR A 480 -21.88 -3.29 -2.67
CA THR A 480 -20.88 -2.77 -1.73
C THR A 480 -19.85 -1.83 -2.39
N THR A 481 -19.89 -1.67 -3.71
CA THR A 481 -18.99 -0.77 -4.44
C THR A 481 -19.35 0.70 -4.17
N TYR A 482 -18.50 1.40 -3.42
CA TYR A 482 -18.62 2.84 -3.18
C TYR A 482 -17.75 3.70 -4.10
N LYS A 483 -16.76 3.12 -4.79
CA LYS A 483 -15.87 3.85 -5.71
C LYS A 483 -15.78 3.20 -7.08
N LEU A 484 -16.01 3.99 -8.13
CA LEU A 484 -15.88 3.58 -9.53
C LEU A 484 -15.04 4.62 -10.30
N GLN A 485 -14.00 4.15 -11.00
CA GLN A 485 -13.15 4.96 -11.86
C GLN A 485 -13.30 4.50 -13.32
N LEU A 486 -13.73 5.41 -14.19
CA LEU A 486 -13.92 5.20 -15.64
C LEU A 486 -13.06 6.14 -16.49
N ALA A 487 -12.08 6.82 -15.87
CA ALA A 487 -11.27 7.86 -16.51
C ALA A 487 -10.59 7.37 -17.81
N ASN A 488 -10.41 8.27 -18.78
CA ASN A 488 -9.72 8.03 -20.05
C ASN A 488 -10.38 6.99 -20.99
N ASN A 489 -11.64 6.62 -20.77
CA ASN A 489 -12.43 5.82 -21.72
C ASN A 489 -13.06 6.68 -22.83
N SER A 490 -12.25 7.19 -23.76
CA SER A 490 -12.69 8.17 -24.78
C SER A 490 -13.74 7.68 -25.78
N ARG A 491 -14.04 6.37 -25.85
CA ARG A 491 -15.16 5.83 -26.63
C ARG A 491 -16.48 5.81 -25.86
N LEU A 492 -16.42 5.86 -24.52
CA LEU A 492 -17.58 5.68 -23.66
C LEU A 492 -18.49 6.90 -23.74
N SER A 493 -19.73 6.67 -24.16
CA SER A 493 -20.72 7.70 -24.43
C SER A 493 -22.01 7.38 -23.68
N PHE A 494 -22.66 8.40 -23.14
CA PHE A 494 -24.00 8.25 -22.54
C PHE A 494 -25.13 8.21 -23.57
N LYS A 495 -24.88 8.56 -24.83
CA LYS A 495 -25.84 8.32 -25.92
C LYS A 495 -26.07 6.81 -26.05
N GLU A 496 -27.32 6.43 -26.39
CA GLU A 496 -27.73 5.05 -26.68
C GLU A 496 -27.78 4.08 -25.48
N ALA A 497 -27.82 4.60 -24.24
CA ALA A 497 -27.96 3.81 -23.00
C ALA A 497 -26.85 2.74 -22.81
N ALA A 498 -25.64 3.05 -23.29
CA ALA A 498 -24.47 2.20 -23.19
C ALA A 498 -23.93 2.00 -21.74
N ILE A 499 -24.50 2.69 -20.75
CA ILE A 499 -24.10 2.62 -19.34
C ILE A 499 -25.30 2.15 -18.51
N ASN A 500 -25.14 0.99 -17.88
CA ASN A 500 -26.10 0.39 -16.95
C ASN A 500 -25.39 0.04 -15.64
N ILE A 501 -25.58 0.86 -14.60
CA ILE A 501 -24.87 0.74 -13.32
C ILE A 501 -25.91 0.63 -12.20
N ASP A 502 -26.05 -0.55 -11.58
CA ASP A 502 -26.77 -0.79 -10.31
C ASP A 502 -25.74 -0.97 -9.19
N LEU A 503 -25.21 0.15 -8.70
CA LEU A 503 -24.30 0.23 -7.56
C LEU A 503 -24.89 1.22 -6.54
N PRO A 504 -25.85 0.78 -5.69
CA PRO A 504 -26.72 1.69 -4.94
C PRO A 504 -26.00 2.48 -3.83
N VAL A 505 -24.79 2.06 -3.43
CA VAL A 505 -23.96 2.73 -2.42
C VAL A 505 -22.77 3.49 -3.04
N LEU A 506 -22.82 3.79 -4.34
CA LEU A 506 -21.72 4.48 -5.03
C LEU A 506 -21.60 5.93 -4.52
N GLN A 507 -20.42 6.29 -4.01
CA GLN A 507 -20.10 7.60 -3.45
C GLN A 507 -19.07 8.38 -4.27
N TYR A 508 -18.16 7.70 -4.96
CA TYR A 508 -17.14 8.31 -5.82
C TYR A 508 -17.30 7.80 -7.24
N LEU A 509 -17.44 8.71 -8.19
CA LEU A 509 -17.51 8.43 -9.62
C LEU A 509 -16.59 9.36 -10.42
N ASP A 510 -15.62 8.78 -11.12
CA ASP A 510 -14.70 9.50 -12.01
C ASP A 510 -14.97 9.15 -13.48
N LEU A 511 -15.39 10.16 -14.23
CA LEU A 511 -15.75 10.14 -15.65
C LEU A 511 -14.82 11.07 -16.46
N THR A 512 -13.58 11.28 -16.00
CA THR A 512 -12.59 12.12 -16.70
C THR A 512 -12.32 11.60 -18.11
N SER A 513 -12.24 12.47 -19.11
CA SER A 513 -11.82 12.14 -20.49
C SER A 513 -12.65 11.03 -21.17
N ILE A 514 -13.96 10.97 -20.93
CA ILE A 514 -14.89 10.13 -21.71
C ILE A 514 -15.51 10.96 -22.86
N LYS A 515 -16.63 10.50 -23.44
CA LYS A 515 -17.38 11.23 -24.46
C LYS A 515 -18.70 11.82 -23.90
N LEU A 516 -18.58 12.71 -22.90
CA LEU A 516 -19.72 13.49 -22.39
C LEU A 516 -19.91 14.76 -23.24
N ASP A 517 -20.67 14.64 -24.33
CA ASP A 517 -20.95 15.72 -25.30
C ASP A 517 -21.92 16.80 -24.75
N SER A 518 -22.70 16.50 -23.71
CA SER A 518 -23.72 17.36 -23.09
C SER A 518 -23.99 16.94 -21.64
N PHE A 519 -24.23 17.90 -20.75
CA PHE A 519 -24.65 17.63 -19.36
C PHE A 519 -26.00 16.93 -19.24
N GLU A 520 -26.92 17.11 -20.22
CA GLU A 520 -28.25 16.49 -20.18
C GLU A 520 -28.20 14.95 -20.07
N TYR A 521 -27.10 14.35 -20.55
CA TYR A 521 -26.89 12.91 -20.48
C TYR A 521 -26.57 12.37 -19.07
N LEU A 522 -26.31 13.24 -18.08
CA LEU A 522 -26.19 12.83 -16.68
C LEU A 522 -27.50 12.22 -16.13
N ILE A 523 -28.64 12.41 -16.82
CA ILE A 523 -29.92 11.77 -16.49
C ILE A 523 -29.84 10.24 -16.37
N TYR A 524 -28.92 9.60 -17.11
CA TYR A 524 -28.70 8.14 -17.04
C TYR A 524 -27.99 7.68 -15.75
N LEU A 525 -27.47 8.61 -14.94
CA LEU A 525 -26.85 8.34 -13.63
C LEU A 525 -27.76 8.71 -12.44
N HIS A 526 -28.96 9.24 -12.68
CA HIS A 526 -29.85 9.72 -11.61
C HIS A 526 -30.40 8.61 -10.69
N ASN A 527 -30.14 7.33 -10.99
CA ASN A 527 -30.41 6.20 -10.11
C ASN A 527 -29.36 6.04 -9.00
N LEU A 528 -28.18 6.64 -9.15
CA LEU A 528 -27.08 6.60 -8.17
C LEU A 528 -27.27 7.78 -7.19
N SER A 529 -28.09 7.63 -6.15
CA SER A 529 -28.45 8.77 -5.27
C SER A 529 -27.30 9.29 -4.40
N ASP A 530 -26.38 8.41 -4.01
CA ASP A 530 -25.46 8.65 -2.89
C ASP A 530 -24.08 9.19 -3.35
N ILE A 531 -23.98 9.79 -4.54
CA ILE A 531 -22.73 10.36 -5.06
C ILE A 531 -22.27 11.54 -4.18
N HIS A 532 -21.13 11.35 -3.52
CA HIS A 532 -20.42 12.38 -2.73
C HIS A 532 -19.33 13.08 -3.55
N THR A 533 -18.68 12.40 -4.49
CA THR A 533 -17.61 12.94 -5.34
C THR A 533 -17.88 12.61 -6.80
N LEU A 534 -17.97 13.63 -7.64
CA LEU A 534 -18.16 13.51 -9.09
C LEU A 534 -17.08 14.26 -9.85
N ILE A 535 -16.39 13.57 -10.77
CA ILE A 535 -15.31 14.14 -11.58
C ILE A 535 -15.67 13.97 -13.06
N LEU A 536 -15.83 15.08 -13.79
CA LEU A 536 -16.22 15.12 -15.22
C LEU A 536 -15.13 15.77 -16.11
N ASN A 537 -13.88 15.83 -15.62
CA ASN A 537 -12.80 16.61 -16.22
C ASN A 537 -12.50 16.21 -17.68
N ASN A 538 -11.96 17.15 -18.47
CA ASN A 538 -11.49 16.94 -19.85
C ASN A 538 -12.55 16.43 -20.86
N ASN A 539 -13.84 16.50 -20.54
CA ASN A 539 -14.94 16.17 -21.46
C ASN A 539 -15.31 17.39 -22.33
N ARG A 540 -15.17 17.29 -23.66
CA ARG A 540 -15.40 18.43 -24.57
C ARG A 540 -16.87 18.55 -24.97
N LEU A 541 -17.58 19.50 -24.36
CA LEU A 541 -18.97 19.82 -24.68
C LEU A 541 -19.14 20.38 -26.10
N LEU A 542 -20.22 19.97 -26.78
CA LEU A 542 -20.65 20.55 -28.05
C LEU A 542 -21.03 22.03 -27.88
N SER A 543 -20.88 22.83 -28.94
CA SER A 543 -21.08 24.29 -28.94
C SER A 543 -22.37 24.77 -28.28
N GLU A 544 -23.48 24.11 -28.61
CA GLU A 544 -24.83 24.39 -28.13
C GLU A 544 -25.05 24.00 -26.64
N HIS A 545 -24.17 23.19 -26.06
CA HIS A 545 -24.28 22.66 -24.69
C HIS A 545 -23.23 23.26 -23.72
N ARG A 546 -22.52 24.32 -24.11
CA ARG A 546 -21.50 25.00 -23.29
C ARG A 546 -22.05 25.94 -22.20
N THR A 547 -23.37 26.00 -22.06
CA THR A 547 -24.04 26.68 -20.94
C THR A 547 -24.42 25.63 -19.89
N LEU A 548 -23.74 25.65 -18.75
CA LEU A 548 -24.05 24.74 -17.64
C LEU A 548 -25.27 25.24 -16.87
N ASN A 549 -26.37 24.48 -16.92
CA ASN A 549 -27.47 24.63 -15.96
C ASN A 549 -27.16 23.78 -14.72
N TRP A 550 -26.97 24.42 -13.57
CA TRP A 550 -26.59 23.74 -12.32
C TRP A 550 -27.59 22.69 -11.84
N ASN A 551 -28.86 22.80 -12.26
CA ASN A 551 -29.94 21.92 -11.82
C ASN A 551 -29.75 20.46 -12.25
N VAL A 552 -28.83 20.20 -13.19
CA VAL A 552 -28.43 18.84 -13.58
C VAL A 552 -27.84 18.04 -12.41
N PHE A 553 -27.22 18.70 -11.43
CA PHE A 553 -26.65 18.06 -10.24
C PHE A 553 -27.67 17.91 -9.08
N TYR A 554 -28.90 18.37 -9.25
CA TYR A 554 -29.92 18.34 -8.19
C TYR A 554 -30.20 16.94 -7.62
N PRO A 555 -30.15 15.81 -8.37
CA PRO A 555 -30.32 14.48 -7.78
C PRO A 555 -29.34 14.16 -6.64
N TRP A 556 -28.17 14.81 -6.62
CA TRP A 556 -27.10 14.57 -5.65
C TRP A 556 -26.98 15.66 -4.56
N HIS A 557 -27.89 16.66 -4.53
CA HIS A 557 -27.78 17.84 -3.64
C HIS A 557 -27.59 17.50 -2.15
N GLN A 558 -28.12 16.36 -1.68
CA GLN A 558 -28.06 15.92 -0.29
C GLN A 558 -26.69 15.37 0.14
N TYR A 559 -25.87 14.90 -0.81
CA TYR A 559 -24.64 14.16 -0.52
C TYR A 559 -23.40 14.69 -1.24
N LEU A 560 -23.57 15.45 -2.33
CA LEU A 560 -22.45 15.93 -3.14
C LEU A 560 -21.54 16.88 -2.34
N THR A 561 -20.30 16.43 -2.10
CA THR A 561 -19.25 17.15 -1.38
C THR A 561 -18.19 17.73 -2.30
N HIS A 562 -17.85 17.05 -3.40
CA HIS A 562 -16.77 17.43 -4.31
C HIS A 562 -17.24 17.31 -5.76
N LEU A 563 -17.09 18.37 -6.55
CA LEU A 563 -17.41 18.39 -7.98
C LEU A 563 -16.25 18.98 -8.80
N SER A 564 -15.77 18.24 -9.79
CA SER A 564 -14.69 18.67 -10.69
C SER A 564 -15.16 18.71 -12.14
N LEU A 565 -15.04 19.88 -12.77
CA LEU A 565 -15.52 20.24 -14.11
C LEU A 565 -14.41 20.91 -14.93
N GLN A 566 -13.16 20.49 -14.72
CA GLN A 566 -11.98 21.08 -15.36
C GLN A 566 -11.99 20.83 -16.87
N ASN A 567 -11.56 21.82 -17.67
CA ASN A 567 -11.35 21.68 -19.11
C ASN A 567 -12.58 21.08 -19.86
N MET A 568 -13.79 21.53 -19.50
CA MET A 568 -15.04 21.04 -20.08
C MET A 568 -15.54 21.89 -21.27
N SER A 569 -14.83 22.96 -21.63
CA SER A 569 -15.26 23.97 -22.61
C SER A 569 -16.53 24.73 -22.20
N ILE A 570 -16.75 24.94 -20.89
CA ILE A 570 -17.88 25.72 -20.37
C ILE A 570 -17.67 27.20 -20.68
N GLU A 571 -18.65 27.84 -21.31
CA GLU A 571 -18.63 29.28 -21.65
C GLU A 571 -19.50 30.13 -20.69
N ARG A 572 -20.55 29.53 -20.14
CA ARG A 572 -21.50 30.17 -19.22
C ARG A 572 -22.01 29.18 -18.18
N ILE A 573 -22.39 29.71 -17.03
CA ILE A 573 -23.13 28.97 -16.01
C ILE A 573 -24.44 29.73 -15.77
N ASP A 574 -25.56 29.08 -16.03
CA ASP A 574 -26.89 29.60 -15.70
C ASP A 574 -27.19 29.27 -14.23
N ALA A 575 -27.40 30.32 -13.43
CA ALA A 575 -27.73 30.21 -12.01
C ALA A 575 -29.19 29.73 -11.83
N GLY A 576 -29.40 28.40 -11.92
CA GLY A 576 -30.72 27.77 -11.98
C GLY A 576 -31.34 27.34 -10.65
N VAL A 577 -30.55 27.17 -9.57
CA VAL A 577 -30.97 26.68 -8.24
C VAL A 577 -30.15 27.36 -7.14
N HIS A 578 -30.70 27.39 -5.93
CA HIS A 578 -30.02 27.84 -4.72
C HIS A 578 -28.85 26.89 -4.38
N LEU A 579 -27.60 27.39 -4.41
CA LEU A 579 -26.45 26.65 -3.89
C LEU A 579 -26.57 26.35 -2.38
N ASP A 580 -27.48 27.05 -1.70
CA ASP A 580 -27.86 26.78 -0.31
C ASP A 580 -28.52 25.39 -0.12
N ASP A 581 -29.10 24.80 -1.17
CA ASP A 581 -29.65 23.44 -1.14
C ASP A 581 -28.56 22.36 -1.11
N TYR A 582 -27.30 22.71 -1.43
CA TYR A 582 -26.13 21.82 -1.46
C TYR A 582 -25.33 21.91 -0.15
N TYR A 583 -25.99 21.59 0.97
CA TYR A 583 -25.45 21.76 2.33
C TYR A 583 -24.08 21.12 2.58
N HIS A 584 -23.79 20.01 1.89
CA HIS A 584 -22.56 19.23 2.05
C HIS A 584 -21.46 19.60 1.04
N LEU A 585 -21.70 20.50 0.09
CA LEU A 585 -20.75 20.86 -0.96
C LEU A 585 -19.57 21.67 -0.38
N LEU A 586 -18.36 21.11 -0.53
CA LEU A 586 -17.10 21.67 -0.05
C LEU A 586 -16.20 22.15 -1.20
N SER A 587 -16.13 21.43 -2.32
CA SER A 587 -15.29 21.83 -3.45
C SER A 587 -16.03 21.88 -4.80
N VAL A 588 -15.72 22.93 -5.56
CA VAL A 588 -16.11 23.06 -6.97
C VAL A 588 -14.90 23.55 -7.77
N ASP A 589 -14.56 22.81 -8.84
CA ASP A 589 -13.42 23.12 -9.69
C ASP A 589 -13.84 23.32 -11.16
N PHE A 590 -13.67 24.53 -11.67
CA PHE A 590 -13.92 24.98 -13.04
C PHE A 590 -12.63 25.34 -13.80
N TYR A 591 -11.46 24.94 -13.31
CA TYR A 591 -10.16 25.31 -13.90
C TYR A 591 -10.01 24.85 -15.37
N LEU A 592 -9.26 25.59 -16.17
CA LEU A 592 -9.05 25.38 -17.62
C LEU A 592 -10.31 25.50 -18.49
N ASN A 593 -11.35 26.20 -18.03
CA ASN A 593 -12.47 26.61 -18.90
C ASN A 593 -12.19 28.01 -19.47
N GLU A 594 -11.26 28.10 -20.43
CA GLU A 594 -10.68 29.35 -20.99
C GLU A 594 -11.69 30.38 -21.55
N HIS A 595 -12.95 29.99 -21.77
CA HIS A 595 -14.00 30.85 -22.33
C HIS A 595 -15.15 31.13 -21.35
N LEU A 596 -15.01 30.71 -20.09
CA LEU A 596 -15.99 30.94 -19.03
C LEU A 596 -16.13 32.44 -18.76
N LYS A 597 -17.34 32.97 -18.94
CA LYS A 597 -17.62 34.39 -18.73
C LYS A 597 -17.68 34.73 -17.25
N CYS A 598 -16.73 35.54 -16.80
CA CYS A 598 -16.68 36.11 -15.46
C CYS A 598 -17.70 37.25 -15.30
N ASP A 599 -19.00 36.94 -15.41
CA ASP A 599 -20.10 37.89 -15.26
C ASP A 599 -20.97 37.58 -14.01
N CYS A 600 -22.05 38.34 -13.83
CA CYS A 600 -22.85 38.29 -12.60
C CYS A 600 -23.61 36.97 -12.37
N THR A 601 -23.66 36.02 -13.31
CA THR A 601 -24.22 34.69 -13.00
C THR A 601 -23.36 33.91 -12.01
N LEU A 602 -22.06 34.22 -11.90
CA LEU A 602 -21.14 33.60 -10.93
C LEU A 602 -21.35 34.08 -9.48
N LYS A 603 -22.14 35.14 -9.22
CA LYS A 603 -22.34 35.70 -7.87
C LYS A 603 -22.83 34.66 -6.85
N SER A 604 -23.63 33.68 -7.27
CA SER A 604 -24.07 32.59 -6.40
C SER A 604 -22.89 31.75 -5.87
N PHE A 605 -21.88 31.45 -6.70
CA PHE A 605 -20.70 30.69 -6.29
C PHE A 605 -19.78 31.51 -5.37
N VAL A 606 -19.64 32.81 -5.64
CA VAL A 606 -18.93 33.76 -4.75
C VAL A 606 -19.58 33.77 -3.36
N ASN A 607 -20.92 33.85 -3.31
CA ASN A 607 -21.67 33.81 -2.06
C ASN A 607 -21.52 32.46 -1.34
N TRP A 608 -21.68 31.34 -2.04
CA TRP A 608 -21.49 30.01 -1.47
C TRP A 608 -20.08 29.82 -0.90
N PHE A 609 -19.04 30.30 -1.57
CA PHE A 609 -17.65 30.23 -1.11
C PHE A 609 -17.39 31.08 0.14
N LYS A 610 -18.03 32.26 0.24
CA LYS A 610 -17.97 33.13 1.42
C LYS A 610 -18.72 32.58 2.63
N THR A 611 -19.83 31.86 2.42
CA THR A 611 -20.60 31.24 3.51
C THR A 611 -19.82 30.07 4.10
N PRO A 612 -19.46 30.09 5.41
CA PRO A 612 -18.74 28.98 6.03
C PRO A 612 -19.57 27.69 5.94
N PRO A 613 -18.94 26.51 5.82
CA PRO A 613 -19.67 25.25 5.85
C PRO A 613 -20.32 25.03 7.22
N PRO A 614 -21.44 24.28 7.28
CA PRO A 614 -22.10 23.97 8.55
C PRO A 614 -21.15 23.16 9.46
N PRO A 615 -21.18 23.39 10.79
CA PRO A 615 -20.35 22.63 11.73
C PRO A 615 -20.80 21.17 11.76
N LEU A 616 -19.96 20.25 11.25
CA LEU A 616 -20.14 18.82 11.47
C LEU A 616 -19.71 18.46 12.91
N VAL A 617 -20.54 17.67 13.59
CA VAL A 617 -20.41 17.37 15.02
C VAL A 617 -19.11 16.59 15.35
N ASP A 618 -18.53 15.90 14.37
CA ASP A 618 -17.43 14.94 14.55
C ASP A 618 -16.06 15.41 14.01
N PHE A 619 -15.94 16.64 13.48
CA PHE A 619 -14.68 17.17 12.93
C PHE A 619 -14.03 18.20 13.86
N TYR A 620 -12.78 17.95 14.25
CA TYR A 620 -11.99 18.82 15.14
C TYR A 620 -11.39 20.06 14.46
N GLU A 621 -11.39 20.11 13.12
CA GLU A 621 -10.96 21.28 12.34
C GLU A 621 -12.15 21.84 11.53
N PRO A 622 -12.25 23.18 11.36
CA PRO A 622 -13.27 23.77 10.52
C PRO A 622 -13.03 23.38 9.07
N LEU A 623 -13.98 22.68 8.46
CA LEU A 623 -13.98 22.38 7.03
C LEU A 623 -13.77 23.67 6.23
N GLN A 624 -12.94 23.60 5.20
CA GLN A 624 -12.68 24.72 4.28
C GLN A 624 -13.34 24.46 2.94
N LYS A 625 -14.05 25.46 2.42
CA LYS A 625 -14.54 25.43 1.04
C LYS A 625 -13.42 25.74 0.06
N SER A 626 -13.49 25.15 -1.13
CA SER A 626 -12.57 25.38 -2.23
C SER A 626 -13.34 25.72 -3.50
N LEU A 627 -13.05 26.87 -4.09
CA LEU A 627 -13.55 27.26 -5.41
C LEU A 627 -12.35 27.55 -6.30
N ARG A 628 -12.16 26.74 -7.34
CA ARG A 628 -11.10 26.95 -8.33
C ARG A 628 -11.73 27.33 -9.67
N ILE A 629 -11.36 28.48 -10.22
CA ILE A 629 -11.97 29.07 -11.40
C ILE A 629 -11.04 30.13 -12.00
N ASP A 630 -10.97 30.21 -13.32
CA ASP A 630 -10.11 31.17 -14.04
C ASP A 630 -10.76 32.57 -14.16
N CYS A 631 -11.27 33.08 -13.02
CA CYS A 631 -11.92 34.37 -12.92
C CYS A 631 -11.35 35.18 -11.74
N ASP A 632 -11.18 36.48 -11.92
CA ASP A 632 -10.97 37.41 -10.81
C ASP A 632 -12.29 37.60 -10.05
N LEU A 633 -12.45 36.83 -8.96
CA LEU A 633 -13.65 36.84 -8.13
C LEU A 633 -13.89 38.19 -7.43
N ALA A 634 -12.86 39.02 -7.22
CA ALA A 634 -13.03 40.34 -6.64
C ALA A 634 -13.74 41.30 -7.61
N LEU A 635 -13.45 41.20 -8.92
CA LEU A 635 -14.15 41.97 -9.95
C LEU A 635 -15.62 41.54 -10.12
N VAL A 636 -15.92 40.25 -9.98
CA VAL A 636 -17.32 39.76 -9.99
C VAL A 636 -18.09 40.31 -8.79
N ASP A 637 -17.51 40.27 -7.60
CA ASP A 637 -18.13 40.72 -6.35
C ASP A 637 -18.40 42.24 -6.34
N LEU A 638 -17.45 43.04 -6.84
CA LEU A 638 -17.56 44.50 -6.89
C LEU A 638 -18.50 45.03 -7.97
N ASN A 639 -18.50 44.43 -9.17
CA ASN A 639 -19.30 44.94 -10.29
C ASN A 639 -20.76 44.47 -10.26
N CYS A 640 -21.06 43.39 -9.52
CA CYS A 640 -22.39 42.83 -9.41
C CYS A 640 -23.05 43.27 -8.10
N GLY A 641 -23.45 44.55 -8.03
CA GLY A 641 -24.18 45.13 -6.91
C GLY A 641 -25.50 44.41 -6.57
N ASP A 642 -26.13 44.78 -5.46
CA ASP A 642 -27.35 44.13 -4.94
C ASP A 642 -28.66 44.50 -5.67
N ASP A 643 -28.57 44.88 -6.96
CA ASP A 643 -29.70 45.21 -7.84
C ASP A 643 -30.69 44.04 -8.06
N ASN A 644 -30.32 42.81 -7.65
CA ASN A 644 -31.24 41.67 -7.67
C ASN A 644 -32.35 41.73 -6.61
N MET A 645 -32.21 42.51 -5.53
CA MET A 645 -33.31 42.74 -4.57
C MET A 645 -34.50 43.47 -5.21
N ASP A 646 -34.23 44.49 -6.04
CA ASP A 646 -35.30 45.26 -6.69
C ASP A 646 -35.79 44.63 -8.00
N ARG A 647 -34.95 43.87 -8.72
CA ARG A 647 -35.42 43.05 -9.85
C ARG A 647 -36.26 41.85 -9.41
N GLN A 648 -35.96 41.20 -8.29
CA GLN A 648 -36.86 40.17 -7.73
C GLN A 648 -38.18 40.78 -7.24
N ARG A 649 -38.20 42.01 -6.72
CA ARG A 649 -39.45 42.71 -6.38
C ARG A 649 -40.27 43.10 -7.61
N SER A 650 -39.65 43.52 -8.71
CA SER A 650 -40.38 43.81 -9.96
C SER A 650 -40.86 42.54 -10.70
N PHE A 651 -40.11 41.43 -10.62
CA PHE A 651 -40.59 40.12 -11.10
C PHE A 651 -41.68 39.51 -10.20
N ALA A 652 -41.62 39.70 -8.89
CA ALA A 652 -42.69 39.30 -7.98
C ALA A 652 -44.00 40.06 -8.26
N ALA A 653 -43.91 41.33 -8.70
CA ALA A 653 -45.08 42.09 -9.14
C ALA A 653 -45.72 41.55 -10.44
N SER A 654 -44.92 41.03 -11.40
CA SER A 654 -45.45 40.38 -12.60
C SER A 654 -45.97 38.96 -12.31
N HIS A 655 -45.29 38.22 -11.44
CA HIS A 655 -45.70 36.88 -11.00
C HIS A 655 -46.96 36.92 -10.14
N SER A 656 -47.24 38.00 -9.41
CA SER A 656 -48.53 38.21 -8.74
C SER A 656 -49.71 38.19 -9.72
N SER A 657 -49.53 38.72 -10.93
CA SER A 657 -50.52 38.65 -12.02
C SER A 657 -50.64 37.23 -12.58
N PHE A 658 -49.51 36.58 -12.90
CA PHE A 658 -49.48 35.24 -13.47
C PHE A 658 -49.99 34.16 -12.50
N PHE A 659 -49.61 34.21 -11.23
CA PHE A 659 -50.16 33.32 -10.19
C PHE A 659 -51.63 33.63 -9.91
N ARG A 660 -52.11 34.87 -10.02
CA ARG A 660 -53.55 35.13 -9.95
C ARG A 660 -54.31 34.48 -11.10
N THR A 661 -53.85 34.60 -12.35
CA THR A 661 -54.50 33.94 -13.50
C THR A 661 -54.36 32.42 -13.44
N PHE A 662 -53.20 31.88 -13.04
CA PHE A 662 -52.96 30.45 -12.92
C PHE A 662 -53.71 29.82 -11.74
N PHE A 663 -53.81 30.50 -10.58
CA PHE A 663 -54.62 30.05 -9.45
C PHE A 663 -56.12 30.14 -9.78
N MET A 664 -56.57 31.19 -10.49
CA MET A 664 -57.95 31.25 -10.98
C MET A 664 -58.22 30.15 -12.02
N LEU A 665 -57.24 29.77 -12.86
CA LEU A 665 -57.34 28.64 -13.78
C LEU A 665 -57.41 27.30 -13.03
N ILE A 666 -56.58 27.08 -12.01
CA ILE A 666 -56.62 25.87 -11.16
C ILE A 666 -57.93 25.79 -10.37
N VAL A 667 -58.42 26.91 -9.84
CA VAL A 667 -59.74 27.00 -9.17
C VAL A 667 -60.86 26.71 -10.16
N PHE A 668 -60.78 27.23 -11.39
CA PHE A 668 -61.77 26.94 -12.44
C PHE A 668 -61.72 25.47 -12.88
N ILE A 669 -60.53 24.88 -13.03
CA ILE A 669 -60.33 23.46 -13.37
C ILE A 669 -60.79 22.55 -12.22
N THR A 670 -60.53 22.90 -10.96
CA THR A 670 -61.01 22.11 -9.81
C THR A 670 -62.52 22.25 -9.62
N ILE A 671 -63.12 23.43 -9.84
CA ILE A 671 -64.58 23.59 -9.89
C ILE A 671 -65.17 22.80 -11.06
N LEU A 672 -64.53 22.79 -12.24
CA LEU A 672 -64.94 22.00 -13.40
C LEU A 672 -64.85 20.49 -13.10
N LEU A 673 -63.76 20.02 -12.47
CA LEU A 673 -63.60 18.63 -12.07
C LEU A 673 -64.58 18.22 -10.96
N ILE A 674 -64.86 19.10 -9.98
CA ILE A 674 -65.85 18.85 -8.92
C ILE A 674 -67.27 18.82 -9.51
N THR A 675 -67.60 19.73 -10.43
CA THR A 675 -68.90 19.71 -11.13
C THR A 675 -69.04 18.50 -12.05
N LEU A 676 -68.00 18.12 -12.81
CA LEU A 676 -67.97 16.87 -13.59
C LEU A 676 -68.11 15.64 -12.68
N LYS A 677 -67.48 15.61 -11.51
CA LYS A 677 -67.57 14.51 -10.53
C LYS A 677 -68.93 14.49 -9.82
N LEU A 678 -69.61 15.64 -9.67
CA LEU A 678 -71.01 15.74 -9.22
C LEU A 678 -71.99 15.32 -10.32
N ILE A 679 -71.70 15.62 -11.59
CA ILE A 679 -72.45 15.18 -12.77
C ILE A 679 -72.31 13.66 -12.93
N ASP A 680 -71.11 13.10 -12.82
CA ASP A 680 -70.86 11.64 -12.80
C ASP A 680 -71.55 10.97 -11.60
N ARG A 681 -71.51 11.56 -10.40
CA ARG A 681 -72.29 11.06 -9.24
C ARG A 681 -73.81 11.16 -9.45
N ARG A 682 -74.31 12.18 -10.16
CA ARG A 682 -75.75 12.26 -10.53
C ARG A 682 -76.09 11.22 -11.61
N LEU A 683 -75.27 11.06 -12.65
CA LEU A 683 -75.41 10.05 -13.70
C LEU A 683 -75.34 8.62 -13.14
N LYS A 684 -74.44 8.34 -12.19
CA LYS A 684 -74.39 7.05 -11.49
C LYS A 684 -75.58 6.83 -10.57
N ARG A 685 -76.14 7.89 -9.95
CA ARG A 685 -77.41 7.79 -9.19
C ARG A 685 -78.64 7.60 -10.08
N THR A 686 -78.71 8.21 -11.28
CA THR A 686 -79.78 7.91 -12.23
C THR A 686 -79.62 6.54 -12.87
N ARG A 687 -78.40 6.09 -13.24
CA ARG A 687 -78.14 4.70 -13.65
C ARG A 687 -78.52 3.70 -12.56
N SER A 688 -78.13 3.94 -11.31
CA SER A 688 -78.48 3.09 -10.16
C SER A 688 -80.00 2.98 -9.97
N ARG A 689 -80.75 4.09 -10.10
CA ARG A 689 -82.21 4.05 -10.08
C ARG A 689 -82.79 3.30 -11.28
N PHE A 690 -82.23 3.47 -12.48
CA PHE A 690 -82.65 2.74 -13.69
C PHE A 690 -82.43 1.22 -13.54
N TYR A 691 -81.28 0.79 -13.00
CA TYR A 691 -81.00 -0.63 -12.76
C TYR A 691 -81.84 -1.22 -11.60
N GLN A 692 -82.18 -0.43 -10.56
CA GLN A 692 -83.11 -0.90 -9.53
C GLN A 692 -84.57 -0.99 -10.00
N GLN A 693 -84.97 -0.21 -11.01
CA GLN A 693 -86.33 -0.24 -11.56
C GLN A 693 -86.53 -1.34 -12.62
N VAL A 694 -85.45 -1.92 -13.14
CA VAL A 694 -85.48 -3.01 -14.14
C VAL A 694 -85.39 -4.41 -13.50
N TYR A 695 -85.02 -4.51 -12.22
CA TYR A 695 -84.85 -5.79 -11.51
C TYR A 695 -86.00 -6.18 -10.56
N THR A 696 -87.11 -5.43 -10.55
CA THR A 696 -88.28 -5.73 -9.70
C THR A 696 -89.44 -6.41 -10.43
N ASP A 697 -89.42 -6.51 -11.77
CA ASP A 697 -90.42 -7.22 -12.58
C ASP A 697 -89.71 -8.24 -13.50
N GLY A 698 -89.76 -9.54 -13.17
CA GLY A 698 -89.13 -10.57 -14.00
C GLY A 698 -89.01 -11.96 -13.35
N ASN A 699 -90.08 -12.75 -13.43
CA ASN A 699 -90.18 -14.09 -12.82
C ASN A 699 -89.41 -15.21 -13.57
N VAL A 700 -88.57 -15.95 -12.82
CA VAL A 700 -88.39 -17.43 -12.80
C VAL A 700 -87.79 -18.17 -14.04
N ILE A 701 -87.26 -19.38 -13.78
CA ILE A 701 -87.01 -20.55 -14.69
C ILE A 701 -85.59 -20.65 -15.31
N THR A 702 -84.78 -21.74 -15.23
CA THR A 702 -84.68 -22.97 -14.37
C THR A 702 -83.41 -23.79 -14.77
N LEU A 703 -82.86 -24.64 -13.86
CA LEU A 703 -82.07 -25.88 -14.13
C LEU A 703 -80.71 -25.70 -14.90
N ASN A 704 -79.68 -26.55 -14.93
CA ASN A 704 -79.23 -27.80 -14.26
C ASN A 704 -77.68 -27.94 -14.50
N GLU A 705 -76.84 -28.83 -13.94
CA GLU A 705 -76.87 -29.88 -12.88
C GLU A 705 -75.40 -30.25 -12.50
N ARG A 706 -75.17 -31.07 -11.44
CA ARG A 706 -73.99 -31.96 -11.19
C ARG A 706 -72.59 -31.33 -10.98
N HIS A 707 -72.00 -31.49 -9.78
CA HIS A 707 -71.16 -32.62 -9.29
C HIS A 707 -69.74 -32.69 -9.92
N ALA A 708 -68.65 -32.98 -9.20
CA ALA A 708 -68.54 -33.58 -7.87
C ALA A 708 -67.44 -32.98 -6.96
N THR A 709 -67.68 -33.16 -5.66
CA THR A 709 -66.84 -32.91 -4.48
C THR A 709 -65.62 -33.84 -4.34
N HIS A 710 -64.55 -33.37 -3.67
CA HIS A 710 -63.99 -33.92 -2.41
C HIS A 710 -62.81 -33.01 -1.95
N LYS A 711 -62.93 -32.26 -0.84
CA LYS A 711 -62.50 -32.59 0.55
C LYS A 711 -61.02 -33.02 0.64
N THR A 712 -60.10 -32.22 1.23
CA THR A 712 -59.84 -32.02 2.69
C THR A 712 -59.58 -33.35 3.42
N GLU A 713 -58.56 -33.54 4.27
CA GLU A 713 -57.95 -32.59 5.24
C GLU A 713 -56.46 -33.01 5.58
N PRO A 714 -55.82 -32.79 6.76
CA PRO A 714 -54.42 -32.32 6.78
C PRO A 714 -53.36 -33.24 7.44
N GLU A 715 -52.09 -32.94 7.21
CA GLU A 715 -50.99 -32.90 8.21
C GLU A 715 -49.84 -32.02 7.68
#